data_AF-A0A8H4SVC1-F1
#
_entry.id   AF-A0A8H4SVC1-F1
#
_cell.length_a   1.000
_cell.length_b   1.000
_cell.length_c   1.000
_cell.angle_alpha   90.00
_cell.angle_beta   90.00
_cell.angle_gamma   90.00
#
_symmetry.space_group_name_H-M   'P 1'
#
loop_
_entity.id
_entity.type
_entity.pdbx_description
1 polymer ?
#
loop_
_entity_poly.entity_id
_entity_poly.type
_entity_poly.pdbx_seq_one_letter_code
_entity_poly.pdbx_strand_id
1 'polypeptide(L)'
;MQVGRLDLASRAIDLTTVLLRATSSSGSLLKGAWEIGQWLGRERLNQYELLDCMEKAKGFAYANQSGQEFFDRIIQGLDTLPVRPLFLQHSGSLGRLMAGDPSLSWIVSTVACLFQHHRDDMLVTETVTACIMESHRLRGQEHDVVTRDAFTYNPEHTRVRAVVRKIVSSVWYNVVNVGCDTVPLPDELLAVCPRGHYLDPTDFGIVVNTIYARCPSKAILRTTHLLRDVMLWLLLHYDGSIVVNVGGHIVYRADFGNPLRELEVNVASPCTQGSDCSGDSQASYKILRHVSGKFQDFLSGHISSDFDDELPRPGIRQKLYEIPRLYPRASPMWNEGVQILMKCTAQSIMQWLLGVPLSPQTESPGFSAEPLRQAAEGDMTASLALGNVPSILSLQWGSSSSSHMTFRHPGEVQSILADYDRVGSLDNTGYRLFALLEYFPILKDMVSKVGAECQCSDCRLQKRGFLAKQSSFKPGCLRRLAVEEVLLLLAHGVADGFGVDSTSSVSDTTQIVEGMAILLLELIEDGKVMWDTWFTVASCVYLGCPFQRPVEPTHPAFGGTAFAAIQYGDLAAQAPWLDLTRELSAHGCFRIVGSRGRLGVVTRRHDDMQFRSVEENFAIIETENTEDTSPFCSRYKKAASPIDHGLIVDEDESSVKTDVILCQMDDRFYRLSFRIQTKNHWRIVDPSDALSAVINVSPSTTCQHNDQPPVIAPFNAKIYTMDEVVGRWPDVIRYSTSGGRATNVFHLTHILDTHLKKNIALALSVCPVAVPNYPDIACTACMLDHAGKVERKPYREGEGGDPADRYVINLSTHLAGQDVSKPRRLIVTK
;
A
#
# COMPACT_ATOMS: atom_id res chain seq x y z
N MET A 1 31.15 -42.83 -26.43
CA MET A 1 30.16 -42.80 -25.34
C MET A 1 30.12 -41.38 -24.76
N GLN A 2 29.55 -40.46 -25.54
CA GLN A 2 29.45 -39.01 -25.27
C GLN A 2 28.22 -38.53 -26.05
N VAL A 3 27.02 -38.74 -25.50
CA VAL A 3 25.75 -38.19 -26.04
C VAL A 3 24.80 -37.74 -24.93
N GLY A 4 25.00 -38.17 -23.67
CA GLY A 4 24.08 -37.85 -22.56
C GLY A 4 24.24 -36.49 -21.86
N ARG A 5 25.23 -35.66 -22.21
CA ARG A 5 25.46 -34.33 -21.58
C ARG A 5 25.11 -33.14 -22.47
N LEU A 6 24.80 -33.35 -23.75
CA LEU A 6 24.37 -32.30 -24.68
C LEU A 6 22.83 -32.16 -24.74
N ASP A 7 22.08 -33.13 -24.21
CA ASP A 7 20.59 -33.12 -24.27
C ASP A 7 19.92 -32.32 -23.13
N LEU A 8 20.69 -31.90 -22.11
CA LEU A 8 20.19 -31.02 -21.04
C LEU A 8 20.31 -29.54 -21.42
N ALA A 9 21.33 -29.19 -22.20
CA ALA A 9 21.51 -27.85 -22.73
C ALA A 9 20.53 -27.56 -23.87
N SER A 10 20.05 -28.58 -24.60
CA SER A 10 19.06 -28.44 -25.69
C SER A 10 17.60 -28.37 -25.19
N ARG A 11 17.26 -28.98 -24.05
CA ARG A 11 15.91 -28.91 -23.46
C ARG A 11 15.69 -27.69 -22.55
N ALA A 12 16.77 -27.04 -22.12
CA ALA A 12 16.69 -25.69 -21.53
C ALA A 12 16.30 -24.62 -22.58
N ILE A 13 16.43 -24.93 -23.87
CA ILE A 13 16.30 -23.95 -24.95
C ILE A 13 14.87 -23.45 -25.10
N ASP A 14 13.79 -24.14 -24.74
CA ASP A 14 12.45 -23.61 -25.07
C ASP A 14 11.93 -22.50 -24.13
N LEU A 15 12.18 -22.58 -22.82
CA LEU A 15 11.90 -21.45 -21.93
C LEU A 15 12.88 -20.32 -22.23
N THR A 16 14.16 -20.64 -22.42
CA THR A 16 15.18 -19.67 -22.80
C THR A 16 14.91 -19.09 -24.18
N THR A 17 14.25 -19.77 -25.12
CA THR A 17 13.95 -19.29 -26.50
C THR A 17 12.70 -18.44 -26.55
N VAL A 18 11.69 -18.74 -25.72
CA VAL A 18 10.55 -17.85 -25.49
C VAL A 18 11.01 -16.59 -24.74
N LEU A 19 11.86 -16.74 -23.72
CA LEU A 19 12.59 -15.63 -23.09
C LEU A 19 13.54 -14.94 -24.10
N LEU A 20 14.18 -15.64 -25.03
CA LEU A 20 15.09 -15.08 -26.08
C LEU A 20 14.34 -14.47 -27.29
N ARG A 21 13.03 -14.68 -27.44
CA ARG A 21 12.20 -14.07 -28.50
C ARG A 21 11.44 -12.83 -28.01
N ALA A 22 11.02 -12.82 -26.75
CA ALA A 22 10.53 -11.60 -26.08
C ALA A 22 11.62 -10.53 -25.85
N THR A 23 12.88 -10.85 -26.16
CA THR A 23 14.11 -10.07 -25.85
C THR A 23 14.73 -9.37 -27.06
N SER A 24 14.00 -9.21 -28.16
CA SER A 24 14.51 -8.45 -29.31
C SER A 24 14.49 -6.92 -29.13
N SER A 25 14.02 -6.38 -27.99
CA SER A 25 13.78 -4.92 -27.84
C SER A 25 14.41 -4.19 -26.65
N SER A 26 15.13 -4.81 -25.71
CA SER A 26 15.87 -4.06 -24.65
C SER A 26 16.77 -4.96 -23.79
N GLY A 27 18.04 -4.57 -23.57
CA GLY A 27 19.12 -5.40 -23.00
C GLY A 27 19.01 -5.85 -21.53
N SER A 28 17.96 -6.59 -21.15
CA SER A 28 17.61 -7.02 -19.77
C SER A 28 17.70 -8.55 -19.54
N LEU A 29 18.38 -9.30 -20.41
CA LEU A 29 18.37 -10.79 -20.45
C LEU A 29 18.80 -11.46 -19.13
N LEU A 30 19.93 -11.03 -18.57
CA LEU A 30 20.47 -11.56 -17.32
C LEU A 30 19.57 -11.20 -16.14
N LYS A 31 18.95 -10.02 -16.16
CA LYS A 31 18.16 -9.52 -15.04
C LYS A 31 16.82 -10.26 -14.91
N GLY A 32 16.09 -10.45 -16.00
CA GLY A 32 14.84 -11.22 -15.97
C GLY A 32 15.05 -12.69 -15.56
N ALA A 33 16.06 -13.37 -16.11
CA ALA A 33 16.39 -14.75 -15.74
C ALA A 33 16.85 -14.87 -14.29
N TRP A 34 17.62 -13.89 -13.80
CA TRP A 34 18.02 -13.78 -12.40
C TRP A 34 16.82 -13.59 -11.48
N GLU A 35 15.90 -12.69 -11.81
CA GLU A 35 14.69 -12.43 -11.01
C GLU A 35 13.75 -13.64 -10.94
N ILE A 36 13.60 -14.41 -12.03
CA ILE A 36 12.87 -15.69 -12.00
C ILE A 36 13.60 -16.71 -11.12
N GLY A 37 14.92 -16.82 -11.22
CA GLY A 37 15.72 -17.72 -10.39
C GLY A 37 15.57 -17.38 -8.89
N GLN A 38 15.62 -16.10 -8.55
CA GLN A 38 15.36 -15.62 -7.19
C GLN A 38 13.92 -15.90 -6.75
N TRP A 39 12.94 -15.67 -7.62
CA TRP A 39 11.54 -15.97 -7.32
C TRP A 39 11.32 -17.47 -7.04
N LEU A 40 11.88 -18.36 -7.87
CA LEU A 40 11.83 -19.81 -7.65
C LEU A 40 12.44 -20.21 -6.30
N GLY A 41 13.61 -19.65 -5.97
CA GLY A 41 14.27 -19.90 -4.68
C GLY A 41 13.42 -19.47 -3.50
N ARG A 42 12.82 -18.28 -3.56
CA ARG A 42 11.98 -17.71 -2.48
C ARG A 42 10.68 -18.46 -2.28
N GLU A 43 9.98 -18.78 -3.36
CA GLU A 43 8.74 -19.53 -3.30
C GLU A 43 8.97 -21.02 -2.99
N ARG A 44 10.24 -21.45 -2.88
CA ARG A 44 10.68 -22.83 -2.68
C ARG A 44 10.08 -23.77 -3.73
N LEU A 45 9.96 -23.27 -4.96
CA LEU A 45 9.43 -24.01 -6.09
C LEU A 45 10.55 -24.73 -6.82
N ASN A 46 10.29 -25.97 -7.21
CA ASN A 46 11.17 -26.70 -8.08
C ASN A 46 11.06 -26.15 -9.52
N GLN A 47 12.19 -25.78 -10.12
CA GLN A 47 12.25 -25.32 -11.51
C GLN A 47 11.60 -26.32 -12.48
N TYR A 48 11.75 -27.63 -12.25
CA TYR A 48 11.14 -28.66 -13.09
C TYR A 48 9.62 -28.69 -13.00
N GLU A 49 9.05 -28.41 -11.82
CA GLU A 49 7.59 -28.36 -11.62
C GLU A 49 7.00 -27.12 -12.31
N LEU A 50 7.69 -25.98 -12.26
CA LEU A 50 7.29 -24.79 -13.00
C LEU A 50 7.33 -25.05 -14.51
N LEU A 51 8.42 -25.61 -15.03
CA LEU A 51 8.57 -25.93 -16.45
C LEU A 51 7.50 -26.90 -16.94
N ASP A 52 7.21 -27.95 -16.16
CA ASP A 52 6.17 -28.92 -16.47
C ASP A 52 4.78 -28.26 -16.51
N CYS A 53 4.48 -27.38 -15.56
CA CYS A 53 3.24 -26.59 -15.52
C CYS A 53 3.12 -25.66 -16.73
N MET A 54 4.17 -24.91 -17.05
CA MET A 54 4.19 -23.99 -18.21
C MET A 54 4.02 -24.75 -19.52
N GLU A 55 4.68 -25.90 -19.69
CA GLU A 55 4.54 -26.72 -20.90
C GLU A 55 3.11 -27.22 -21.09
N LYS A 56 2.46 -27.66 -20.00
CA LYS A 56 1.04 -28.05 -20.00
C LYS A 56 0.11 -26.89 -20.36
N ALA A 57 0.48 -25.67 -19.98
CA ALA A 57 -0.33 -24.48 -20.15
C ALA A 57 -0.19 -23.81 -21.53
N LYS A 58 0.88 -24.09 -22.28
CA LYS A 58 1.19 -23.40 -23.55
C LYS A 58 0.04 -23.47 -24.54
N GLY A 59 -0.30 -22.35 -25.15
CA GLY A 59 -1.16 -22.29 -26.34
C GLY A 59 -2.60 -22.73 -26.10
N PHE A 60 -3.09 -22.61 -24.86
CA PHE A 60 -4.51 -22.81 -24.53
C PHE A 60 -5.39 -21.76 -25.22
N ALA A 61 -5.00 -20.48 -25.12
CA ALA A 61 -5.66 -19.38 -25.79
C ALA A 61 -4.66 -18.26 -26.15
N TYR A 62 -5.01 -17.48 -27.16
CA TYR A 62 -4.30 -16.28 -27.58
C TYR A 62 -5.16 -15.04 -27.33
N ALA A 63 -4.52 -13.89 -27.16
CA ALA A 63 -5.21 -12.62 -27.00
C ALA A 63 -5.81 -12.16 -28.33
N ASN A 64 -7.03 -11.62 -28.30
CA ASN A 64 -7.53 -10.77 -29.38
C ASN A 64 -7.02 -9.32 -29.19
N GLN A 65 -7.54 -8.36 -29.98
CA GLN A 65 -7.13 -6.95 -29.86
C GLN A 65 -7.32 -6.38 -28.44
N SER A 66 -8.49 -6.60 -27.84
CA SER A 66 -8.80 -6.15 -26.47
C SER A 66 -7.85 -6.76 -25.44
N GLY A 67 -7.52 -8.05 -25.60
CA GLY A 67 -6.51 -8.73 -24.78
C GLY A 67 -5.11 -8.14 -24.96
N GLN A 68 -4.72 -7.81 -26.19
CA GLN A 68 -3.41 -7.19 -26.46
C GLN A 68 -3.29 -5.81 -25.81
N GLU A 69 -4.33 -4.98 -25.89
CA GLU A 69 -4.37 -3.66 -25.23
C GLU A 69 -4.23 -3.78 -23.70
N PHE A 70 -4.79 -4.85 -23.11
CA PHE A 70 -4.58 -5.16 -21.69
C PHE A 70 -3.11 -5.51 -21.39
N PHE A 71 -2.47 -6.37 -22.19
CA PHE A 71 -1.07 -6.74 -21.98
C PHE A 71 -0.11 -5.57 -22.22
N ASP A 72 -0.37 -4.71 -23.20
CA ASP A 72 0.44 -3.52 -23.47
C ASP A 72 0.43 -2.57 -22.27
N ARG A 73 -0.72 -2.38 -21.60
CA ARG A 73 -0.83 -1.61 -20.36
C ARG A 73 0.01 -2.19 -19.22
N ILE A 74 0.06 -3.52 -19.10
CA ILE A 74 0.90 -4.18 -18.10
C ILE A 74 2.38 -3.92 -18.42
N ILE A 75 2.81 -4.17 -19.65
CA ILE A 75 4.21 -4.09 -20.06
C ILE A 75 4.74 -2.64 -19.95
N GLN A 76 3.92 -1.65 -20.32
CA GLN A 76 4.30 -0.23 -20.35
C GLN A 76 4.00 0.53 -19.05
N GLY A 77 3.22 -0.05 -18.13
CA GLY A 77 2.77 0.62 -16.90
C GLY A 77 3.88 0.78 -15.86
N LEU A 78 4.52 1.96 -15.85
CA LEU A 78 5.40 2.46 -14.78
C LEU A 78 5.01 3.91 -14.46
N ASP A 79 5.02 4.27 -13.18
CA ASP A 79 4.86 5.67 -12.80
C ASP A 79 6.13 6.47 -13.14
N THR A 80 5.94 7.66 -13.71
CA THR A 80 7.04 8.49 -14.24
C THR A 80 7.64 9.45 -13.21
N LEU A 81 7.02 9.59 -12.04
CA LEU A 81 7.39 10.55 -10.99
C LEU A 81 7.96 9.82 -9.76
N PRO A 82 9.30 9.69 -9.63
CA PRO A 82 9.91 9.08 -8.44
C PRO A 82 9.87 10.02 -7.22
N VAL A 83 9.74 9.46 -6.03
CA VAL A 83 10.01 10.16 -4.76
C VAL A 83 11.49 9.96 -4.44
N ARG A 84 12.30 10.99 -4.70
CA ARG A 84 13.76 10.85 -4.49
C ARG A 84 14.06 10.57 -3.02
N PRO A 85 15.05 9.72 -2.73
CA PRO A 85 15.99 9.09 -3.65
C PRO A 85 15.57 7.72 -4.18
N LEU A 86 14.33 7.29 -3.93
CA LEU A 86 13.81 6.03 -4.42
C LEU A 86 13.36 6.21 -5.88
N PHE A 87 13.82 5.31 -6.72
CA PHE A 87 13.50 5.26 -8.15
C PHE A 87 12.69 4.00 -8.45
N LEU A 88 11.98 4.02 -9.56
CA LEU A 88 11.12 2.92 -9.99
C LEU A 88 11.74 2.22 -11.20
N GLN A 89 11.59 0.89 -11.24
CA GLN A 89 11.82 0.08 -12.43
C GLN A 89 10.68 -0.94 -12.56
N HIS A 90 10.38 -1.38 -13.78
CA HIS A 90 9.48 -2.52 -13.98
C HIS A 90 10.01 -3.76 -13.23
N SER A 91 9.15 -4.46 -12.51
CA SER A 91 9.50 -5.77 -11.98
C SER A 91 9.62 -6.82 -13.09
N GLY A 92 10.64 -7.67 -13.01
CA GLY A 92 10.75 -8.92 -13.74
C GLY A 92 10.01 -10.06 -13.05
N SER A 93 8.85 -9.76 -12.43
CA SER A 93 8.01 -10.76 -11.78
C SER A 93 7.41 -11.73 -12.80
N LEU A 94 7.21 -12.99 -12.40
CA LEU A 94 6.70 -14.04 -13.29
C LEU A 94 5.38 -13.62 -13.96
N GLY A 95 4.43 -13.06 -13.19
CA GLY A 95 3.16 -12.59 -13.73
C GLY A 95 3.30 -11.55 -14.85
N ARG A 96 4.20 -10.56 -14.71
CA ARG A 96 4.45 -9.55 -15.75
C ARG A 96 5.20 -10.12 -16.95
N LEU A 97 6.15 -11.04 -16.71
CA LEU A 97 6.86 -11.73 -17.80
C LEU A 97 5.90 -12.59 -18.64
N MET A 98 4.97 -13.29 -18.00
CA MET A 98 3.94 -14.08 -18.68
C MET A 98 3.00 -13.20 -19.50
N ALA A 99 2.72 -11.97 -19.08
CA ALA A 99 1.92 -11.03 -19.87
C ALA A 99 2.58 -10.70 -21.24
N GLY A 100 3.91 -10.72 -21.31
CA GLY A 100 4.68 -10.51 -22.54
C GLY A 100 4.88 -11.77 -23.39
N ASP A 101 4.50 -12.96 -22.92
CA ASP A 101 4.58 -14.21 -23.69
C ASP A 101 3.21 -14.56 -24.30
N PRO A 102 3.05 -14.49 -25.64
CA PRO A 102 1.79 -14.81 -26.30
C PRO A 102 1.24 -16.21 -26.01
N SER A 103 2.10 -17.17 -25.61
CA SER A 103 1.69 -18.56 -25.35
C SER A 103 1.15 -18.79 -23.94
N LEU A 104 1.40 -17.86 -23.02
CA LEU A 104 1.09 -17.97 -21.58
C LEU A 104 0.33 -16.76 -21.02
N SER A 105 0.25 -15.67 -21.78
CA SER A 105 -0.43 -14.44 -21.37
C SER A 105 -1.90 -14.65 -21.01
N TRP A 106 -2.54 -15.67 -21.60
CA TRP A 106 -3.90 -16.09 -21.26
C TRP A 106 -4.07 -16.40 -19.76
N ILE A 107 -3.03 -16.87 -19.06
CA ILE A 107 -3.09 -17.12 -17.62
C ILE A 107 -3.30 -15.79 -16.89
N VAL A 108 -2.55 -14.75 -17.28
CA VAL A 108 -2.59 -13.43 -16.66
C VAL A 108 -3.96 -12.78 -16.87
N SER A 109 -4.49 -12.81 -18.09
CA SER A 109 -5.85 -12.29 -18.37
C SER A 109 -6.93 -13.12 -17.70
N THR A 110 -6.81 -14.46 -17.65
CA THR A 110 -7.78 -15.32 -16.94
C THR A 110 -7.82 -14.99 -15.45
N VAL A 111 -6.65 -14.87 -14.81
CA VAL A 111 -6.55 -14.48 -13.40
C VAL A 111 -7.17 -13.10 -13.17
N ALA A 112 -6.83 -12.12 -13.99
CA ALA A 112 -7.37 -10.76 -13.87
C ALA A 112 -8.88 -10.71 -14.09
N CYS A 113 -9.42 -11.45 -15.07
CA CYS A 113 -10.86 -11.58 -15.31
C CYS A 113 -11.58 -12.19 -14.12
N LEU A 114 -11.05 -13.29 -13.57
CA LEU A 114 -11.68 -13.93 -12.42
C LEU A 114 -11.65 -13.01 -11.20
N PHE A 115 -10.56 -12.28 -10.96
CA PHE A 115 -10.49 -11.29 -9.88
C PHE A 115 -11.43 -10.08 -10.06
N GLN A 116 -11.97 -9.80 -11.25
CA GLN A 116 -13.05 -8.81 -11.38
C GLN A 116 -14.32 -9.23 -10.62
N HIS A 117 -14.51 -10.52 -10.35
CA HIS A 117 -15.74 -11.07 -9.76
C HIS A 117 -15.49 -11.94 -8.53
N HIS A 118 -14.29 -12.50 -8.36
CA HIS A 118 -13.97 -13.45 -7.30
C HIS A 118 -12.72 -13.00 -6.54
N ARG A 119 -12.89 -12.70 -5.26
CA ARG A 119 -11.79 -12.33 -4.35
C ARG A 119 -10.99 -13.55 -3.87
N ASP A 120 -11.61 -14.73 -3.89
CA ASP A 120 -11.02 -15.96 -3.37
C ASP A 120 -9.88 -16.46 -4.28
N ASP A 121 -8.66 -16.39 -3.77
CA ASP A 121 -7.46 -16.83 -4.47
C ASP A 121 -7.48 -18.34 -4.75
N MET A 122 -8.15 -19.12 -3.91
CA MET A 122 -8.28 -20.56 -4.08
C MET A 122 -9.19 -20.88 -5.25
N LEU A 123 -10.35 -20.23 -5.38
CA LEU A 123 -11.24 -20.41 -6.52
C LEU A 123 -10.56 -20.05 -7.84
N VAL A 124 -9.83 -18.93 -7.87
CA VAL A 124 -9.05 -18.51 -9.06
C VAL A 124 -7.97 -19.55 -9.39
N THR A 125 -7.27 -20.04 -8.37
CA THR A 125 -6.23 -21.09 -8.51
C THR A 125 -6.81 -22.38 -9.09
N GLU A 126 -7.95 -22.86 -8.58
CA GLU A 126 -8.60 -24.06 -9.09
C GLU A 126 -9.02 -23.89 -10.55
N THR A 127 -9.56 -22.72 -10.90
CA THR A 127 -10.07 -22.45 -12.25
C THR A 127 -8.94 -22.44 -13.29
N VAL A 128 -7.83 -21.79 -12.96
CA VAL A 128 -6.63 -21.79 -13.82
C VAL A 128 -6.03 -23.19 -13.90
N THR A 129 -5.99 -23.94 -12.79
CA THR A 129 -5.50 -25.32 -12.78
C THR A 129 -6.35 -26.21 -13.70
N ALA A 130 -7.68 -26.09 -13.63
CA ALA A 130 -8.60 -26.83 -14.50
C ALA A 130 -8.36 -26.50 -15.99
N CYS A 131 -8.14 -25.23 -16.34
CA CYS A 131 -7.81 -24.83 -17.70
C CYS A 131 -6.50 -25.48 -18.19
N ILE A 132 -5.46 -25.49 -17.36
CA ILE A 132 -4.15 -26.11 -17.71
C ILE A 132 -4.30 -27.62 -17.90
N MET A 133 -5.01 -28.29 -17.00
CA MET A 133 -5.22 -29.74 -17.08
C MET A 133 -6.02 -30.12 -18.33
N GLU A 134 -7.05 -29.34 -18.69
CA GLU A 134 -7.84 -29.59 -19.89
C GLU A 134 -7.02 -29.33 -21.18
N SER A 135 -6.15 -28.31 -21.18
CA SER A 135 -5.21 -28.06 -22.29
C SER A 135 -4.27 -29.25 -22.55
N HIS A 136 -3.68 -29.79 -21.47
CA HIS A 136 -2.78 -30.93 -21.56
C HIS A 136 -3.48 -32.21 -22.05
N ARG A 137 -4.69 -32.49 -21.57
CA ARG A 137 -5.45 -33.69 -21.91
C ARG A 137 -5.69 -33.84 -23.42
N LEU A 138 -5.97 -32.72 -24.10
CA LEU A 138 -6.19 -32.69 -25.55
C LEU A 138 -4.97 -33.10 -26.38
N ARG A 139 -3.75 -32.89 -25.86
CA ARG A 139 -2.52 -33.32 -26.52
C ARG A 139 -2.23 -34.81 -26.33
N GLY A 140 -2.84 -35.42 -25.30
CA GLY A 140 -2.54 -36.78 -24.84
C GLY A 140 -3.43 -37.89 -25.40
N GLN A 141 -4.76 -37.69 -25.51
CA GLN A 141 -5.70 -38.75 -25.90
C GLN A 141 -7.04 -38.18 -26.44
N GLU A 142 -7.44 -38.57 -27.66
CA GLU A 142 -8.66 -38.08 -28.34
C GLU A 142 -9.98 -38.76 -27.92
N HIS A 143 -10.00 -39.75 -27.00
CA HIS A 143 -11.11 -40.74 -26.98
C HIS A 143 -11.92 -40.94 -25.69
N ASP A 144 -11.72 -40.19 -24.59
CA ASP A 144 -12.57 -40.38 -23.40
C ASP A 144 -13.50 -39.20 -23.07
N VAL A 145 -14.77 -39.56 -22.88
CA VAL A 145 -15.88 -38.70 -22.45
C VAL A 145 -15.67 -38.31 -20.98
N VAL A 146 -15.87 -37.02 -20.70
CA VAL A 146 -15.58 -36.35 -19.44
C VAL A 146 -16.50 -36.85 -18.31
N THR A 147 -15.95 -37.33 -17.20
CA THR A 147 -16.65 -37.44 -15.91
C THR A 147 -16.07 -36.42 -14.92
N ARG A 148 -16.96 -35.74 -14.19
CA ARG A 148 -16.65 -34.70 -13.19
C ARG A 148 -15.68 -35.20 -12.09
N ASP A 149 -15.71 -36.50 -11.79
CA ASP A 149 -14.91 -37.14 -10.74
C ASP A 149 -13.42 -37.35 -11.11
N ALA A 150 -13.03 -37.19 -12.37
CA ALA A 150 -11.66 -37.46 -12.82
C ALA A 150 -10.62 -36.47 -12.27
N PHE A 151 -11.04 -35.26 -11.87
CA PHE A 151 -10.14 -34.19 -11.42
C PHE A 151 -9.83 -34.24 -9.92
N THR A 152 -10.79 -34.64 -9.10
CA THR A 152 -10.73 -34.51 -7.63
C THR A 152 -9.62 -35.36 -6.98
N TYR A 153 -9.24 -36.48 -7.59
CA TYR A 153 -8.25 -37.41 -7.03
C TYR A 153 -6.97 -37.57 -7.90
N ASN A 154 -6.73 -36.69 -8.86
CA ASN A 154 -5.55 -36.79 -9.73
C ASN A 154 -4.29 -36.24 -9.02
N PRO A 155 -3.23 -37.04 -8.79
CA PRO A 155 -1.98 -36.55 -8.20
C PRO A 155 -1.30 -35.43 -9.01
N GLU A 156 -1.46 -35.43 -10.33
CA GLU A 156 -0.94 -34.37 -11.20
C GLU A 156 -1.64 -33.04 -10.93
N HIS A 157 -2.96 -33.07 -10.68
CA HIS A 157 -3.74 -31.88 -10.38
C HIS A 157 -3.20 -31.19 -9.12
N THR A 158 -2.96 -31.94 -8.05
CA THR A 158 -2.38 -31.40 -6.80
C THR A 158 -0.99 -30.78 -7.03
N ARG A 159 -0.15 -31.41 -7.86
CA ARG A 159 1.18 -30.89 -8.20
C ARG A 159 1.11 -29.59 -8.99
N VAL A 160 0.27 -29.54 -10.04
CA VAL A 160 0.08 -28.34 -10.87
C VAL A 160 -0.53 -27.21 -10.04
N ARG A 161 -1.56 -27.51 -9.22
CA ARG A 161 -2.23 -26.55 -8.33
C ARG A 161 -1.26 -25.82 -7.41
N ALA A 162 -0.27 -26.52 -6.85
CA ALA A 162 0.73 -25.90 -5.96
C ALA A 162 1.55 -24.82 -6.69
N VAL A 163 1.95 -25.06 -7.94
CA VAL A 163 2.66 -24.10 -8.79
C VAL A 163 1.72 -22.97 -9.22
N VAL A 164 0.51 -23.30 -9.68
CA VAL A 164 -0.50 -22.33 -10.14
C VAL A 164 -0.85 -21.35 -9.03
N ARG A 165 -0.99 -21.81 -7.78
CA ARG A 165 -1.24 -20.92 -6.64
C ARG A 165 -0.20 -19.80 -6.56
N LYS A 166 1.08 -20.11 -6.75
CA LYS A 166 2.17 -19.12 -6.73
C LYS A 166 2.14 -18.20 -7.94
N ILE A 167 1.75 -18.71 -9.11
CA ILE A 167 1.53 -17.90 -10.32
C ILE A 167 0.37 -16.91 -10.09
N VAL A 168 -0.76 -17.38 -9.57
CA VAL A 168 -1.93 -16.55 -9.24
C VAL A 168 -1.55 -15.45 -8.25
N SER A 169 -0.82 -15.77 -7.17
CA SER A 169 -0.30 -14.77 -6.25
C SER A 169 0.62 -13.76 -6.96
N SER A 170 1.55 -14.23 -7.81
CA SER A 170 2.44 -13.34 -8.58
C SER A 170 1.66 -12.40 -9.50
N VAL A 171 0.63 -12.87 -10.20
CA VAL A 171 -0.24 -12.04 -11.04
C VAL A 171 -1.04 -11.06 -10.18
N TRP A 172 -1.58 -11.49 -9.04
CA TRP A 172 -2.33 -10.59 -8.16
C TRP A 172 -1.44 -9.44 -7.65
N TYR A 173 -0.25 -9.74 -7.11
CA TYR A 173 0.67 -8.73 -6.57
C TYR A 173 1.20 -7.74 -7.61
N ASN A 174 1.47 -8.20 -8.84
CA ASN A 174 2.23 -7.43 -9.83
C ASN A 174 1.40 -6.92 -11.01
N VAL A 175 0.11 -7.30 -11.09
CA VAL A 175 -0.80 -6.88 -12.17
C VAL A 175 -2.13 -6.38 -11.58
N VAL A 176 -2.87 -7.25 -10.91
CA VAL A 176 -4.25 -6.96 -10.49
C VAL A 176 -4.29 -5.91 -9.39
N ASN A 177 -3.55 -6.11 -8.30
CA ASN A 177 -3.53 -5.20 -7.15
C ASN A 177 -2.87 -3.85 -7.46
N VAL A 178 -2.07 -3.78 -8.53
CA VAL A 178 -1.47 -2.53 -9.05
C VAL A 178 -2.54 -1.64 -9.73
N GLY A 179 -3.70 -2.21 -10.08
CA GLY A 179 -4.79 -1.54 -10.79
C GLY A 179 -4.73 -1.70 -12.30
N CYS A 180 -4.05 -2.74 -12.81
CA CYS A 180 -4.16 -3.13 -14.21
C CYS A 180 -5.41 -4.00 -14.40
N ASP A 181 -6.57 -3.36 -14.55
CA ASP A 181 -7.84 -4.07 -14.75
C ASP A 181 -8.05 -4.47 -16.21
N THR A 182 -8.65 -5.64 -16.43
CA THR A 182 -9.10 -6.11 -17.75
C THR A 182 -10.29 -5.26 -18.26
N VAL A 183 -10.72 -5.47 -19.50
CA VAL A 183 -11.87 -4.75 -20.07
C VAL A 183 -13.11 -4.98 -19.18
N PRO A 184 -13.87 -3.95 -18.79
CA PRO A 184 -15.10 -4.16 -18.02
C PRO A 184 -16.14 -4.89 -18.87
N LEU A 185 -17.01 -5.68 -18.23
CA LEU A 185 -18.15 -6.25 -18.95
C LEU A 185 -19.05 -5.10 -19.46
N PRO A 186 -19.43 -5.09 -20.75
CA PRO A 186 -20.31 -4.05 -21.31
C PRO A 186 -21.60 -3.88 -20.51
N ASP A 187 -22.08 -2.63 -20.39
CA ASP A 187 -23.28 -2.29 -19.61
C ASP A 187 -24.52 -3.07 -20.08
N GLU A 188 -24.62 -3.35 -21.37
CA GLU A 188 -25.70 -4.15 -21.96
C GLU A 188 -25.73 -5.57 -21.39
N LEU A 189 -24.55 -6.18 -21.18
CA LEU A 189 -24.43 -7.52 -20.62
C LEU A 189 -24.60 -7.52 -19.10
N LEU A 190 -24.13 -6.47 -18.41
CA LEU A 190 -24.36 -6.29 -16.97
C LEU A 190 -25.87 -6.18 -16.66
N ALA A 191 -26.62 -5.48 -17.49
CA ALA A 191 -28.07 -5.31 -17.36
C ALA A 191 -28.85 -6.63 -17.53
N VAL A 192 -28.38 -7.54 -18.38
CA VAL A 192 -29.02 -8.85 -18.62
C VAL A 192 -28.96 -9.74 -17.39
N CYS A 193 -27.86 -9.68 -16.64
CA CYS A 193 -27.66 -10.52 -15.46
C CYS A 193 -26.99 -9.74 -14.33
N PRO A 194 -27.72 -8.91 -13.55
CA PRO A 194 -27.14 -8.10 -12.47
C PRO A 194 -26.53 -8.95 -11.33
N ARG A 195 -27.11 -10.13 -11.05
CA ARG A 195 -26.66 -11.06 -10.01
C ARG A 195 -25.28 -11.67 -10.30
N GLY A 196 -24.97 -11.85 -11.58
CA GLY A 196 -23.83 -12.61 -12.05
C GLY A 196 -24.02 -14.12 -11.83
N HIS A 197 -23.94 -14.89 -12.90
CA HIS A 197 -23.82 -16.35 -12.82
C HIS A 197 -22.43 -16.76 -13.31
N TYR A 198 -21.89 -17.79 -12.69
CA TYR A 198 -20.51 -18.24 -12.85
C TYR A 198 -20.50 -19.75 -12.95
N LEU A 199 -19.50 -20.29 -13.63
CA LEU A 199 -19.28 -21.72 -13.68
C LEU A 199 -18.38 -22.17 -12.54
N ASP A 200 -18.50 -23.45 -12.19
CA ASP A 200 -17.51 -24.05 -11.30
C ASP A 200 -16.14 -24.09 -11.99
N PRO A 201 -15.03 -24.12 -11.23
CA PRO A 201 -13.69 -24.11 -11.80
C PRO A 201 -13.47 -25.12 -12.94
N THR A 202 -14.08 -26.30 -12.83
CA THR A 202 -13.92 -27.39 -13.80
C THR A 202 -14.76 -27.14 -15.05
N ASP A 203 -16.03 -26.81 -14.87
CA ASP A 203 -16.97 -26.47 -15.94
C ASP A 203 -16.48 -25.25 -16.73
N PHE A 204 -15.95 -24.23 -16.06
CA PHE A 204 -15.36 -23.06 -16.70
C PHE A 204 -14.28 -23.48 -17.69
N GLY A 205 -13.28 -24.25 -17.25
CA GLY A 205 -12.17 -24.71 -18.08
C GLY A 205 -12.64 -25.55 -19.27
N ILE A 206 -13.62 -26.45 -19.07
CA ILE A 206 -14.19 -27.28 -20.14
C ILE A 206 -14.93 -26.41 -21.17
N VAL A 207 -15.76 -25.47 -20.72
CA VAL A 207 -16.60 -24.63 -21.59
C VAL A 207 -15.75 -23.69 -22.44
N VAL A 208 -14.85 -22.92 -21.83
CA VAL A 208 -14.02 -21.96 -22.58
C VAL A 208 -13.11 -22.67 -23.57
N ASN A 209 -12.52 -23.80 -23.18
CA ASN A 209 -11.69 -24.61 -24.06
C ASN A 209 -12.49 -25.21 -25.23
N THR A 210 -13.69 -25.71 -24.95
CA THR A 210 -14.57 -26.28 -25.99
C THR A 210 -14.92 -25.23 -27.04
N ILE A 211 -15.31 -24.04 -26.61
CA ILE A 211 -15.63 -22.92 -27.52
C ILE A 211 -14.39 -22.49 -28.30
N TYR A 212 -13.25 -22.36 -27.62
CA TYR A 212 -12.04 -21.83 -28.22
C TYR A 212 -11.39 -22.80 -29.21
N ALA A 213 -11.16 -24.06 -28.81
CA ALA A 213 -10.37 -25.03 -29.57
C ALA A 213 -11.22 -26.00 -30.42
N ARG A 214 -12.46 -26.32 -29.99
CA ARG A 214 -13.28 -27.38 -30.63
C ARG A 214 -14.42 -26.84 -31.49
N CYS A 215 -14.62 -25.52 -31.52
CA CYS A 215 -15.59 -24.84 -32.38
C CYS A 215 -14.87 -23.91 -33.38
N PRO A 216 -14.35 -24.45 -34.50
CA PRO A 216 -13.57 -23.68 -35.47
C PRO A 216 -14.41 -22.82 -36.43
N SER A 217 -15.74 -22.92 -36.37
CA SER A 217 -16.67 -22.16 -37.23
C SER A 217 -17.83 -21.58 -36.40
N LYS A 218 -19.09 -21.93 -36.71
CA LYS A 218 -20.26 -21.46 -35.97
C LYS A 218 -20.56 -22.34 -34.76
N ALA A 219 -20.84 -21.72 -33.61
CA ALA A 219 -21.28 -22.39 -32.40
C ALA A 219 -22.39 -21.62 -31.70
N ILE A 220 -23.23 -22.33 -30.94
CA ILE A 220 -24.26 -21.73 -30.10
C ILE A 220 -24.05 -22.21 -28.66
N LEU A 221 -23.85 -21.27 -27.74
CA LEU A 221 -23.86 -21.51 -26.31
C LEU A 221 -25.24 -21.15 -25.77
N ARG A 222 -26.07 -22.15 -25.45
CA ARG A 222 -27.37 -21.96 -24.81
C ARG A 222 -27.21 -22.04 -23.30
N THR A 223 -27.70 -21.05 -22.57
CA THR A 223 -27.62 -21.02 -21.11
C THR A 223 -28.92 -20.54 -20.49
N THR A 224 -29.22 -21.02 -19.29
CA THR A 224 -30.37 -20.49 -18.52
C THR A 224 -30.14 -19.02 -18.15
N HIS A 225 -28.94 -18.68 -17.69
CA HIS A 225 -28.53 -17.33 -17.32
C HIS A 225 -27.19 -16.95 -17.99
N LEU A 226 -26.92 -15.65 -18.10
CA LEU A 226 -25.66 -15.16 -18.66
C LEU A 226 -24.48 -15.50 -17.73
N LEU A 227 -23.49 -16.21 -18.27
CA LEU A 227 -22.26 -16.61 -17.56
C LEU A 227 -21.21 -15.50 -17.67
N ARG A 228 -21.03 -14.69 -16.60
CA ARG A 228 -20.22 -13.45 -16.67
C ARG A 228 -18.73 -13.71 -16.85
N ASP A 229 -18.19 -14.65 -16.09
CA ASP A 229 -16.80 -15.11 -16.19
C ASP A 229 -16.44 -15.59 -17.60
N VAL A 230 -17.28 -16.44 -18.19
CA VAL A 230 -17.09 -16.97 -19.55
C VAL A 230 -17.17 -15.84 -20.57
N MET A 231 -18.17 -14.96 -20.47
CA MET A 231 -18.31 -13.83 -21.38
C MET A 231 -17.12 -12.90 -21.32
N LEU A 232 -16.70 -12.49 -20.12
CA LEU A 232 -15.55 -11.62 -19.91
C LEU A 232 -14.26 -12.22 -20.47
N TRP A 233 -14.05 -13.52 -20.27
CA TRP A 233 -12.91 -14.24 -20.85
C TRP A 233 -12.96 -14.26 -22.38
N LEU A 234 -14.13 -14.53 -22.97
CA LEU A 234 -14.30 -14.54 -24.43
C LEU A 234 -14.03 -13.17 -25.06
N LEU A 235 -14.38 -12.07 -24.39
CA LEU A 235 -14.09 -10.71 -24.88
C LEU A 235 -12.58 -10.43 -25.02
N LEU A 236 -11.71 -11.15 -24.32
CA LEU A 236 -10.26 -10.99 -24.41
C LEU A 236 -9.56 -12.00 -25.32
N HIS A 237 -10.21 -13.14 -25.61
CA HIS A 237 -9.56 -14.28 -26.26
C HIS A 237 -10.25 -14.76 -27.52
N TYR A 238 -11.57 -14.58 -27.66
CA TYR A 238 -12.28 -15.08 -28.82
C TYR A 238 -11.85 -14.33 -30.09
N ASP A 239 -11.51 -15.09 -31.12
CA ASP A 239 -11.17 -14.60 -32.46
C ASP A 239 -12.33 -14.89 -33.40
N GLY A 240 -13.27 -13.95 -33.48
CA GLY A 240 -14.48 -14.04 -34.31
C GLY A 240 -15.58 -13.09 -33.83
N SER A 241 -16.80 -13.29 -34.32
CA SER A 241 -17.97 -12.49 -33.91
C SER A 241 -18.72 -13.14 -32.75
N ILE A 242 -19.00 -12.38 -31.69
CA ILE A 242 -19.86 -12.79 -30.57
C ILE A 242 -21.20 -12.08 -30.70
N VAL A 243 -22.30 -12.84 -30.67
CA VAL A 243 -23.67 -12.31 -30.66
C VAL A 243 -24.38 -12.84 -29.43
N VAL A 244 -24.87 -11.96 -28.56
CA VAL A 244 -25.64 -12.35 -27.37
C VAL A 244 -27.12 -12.07 -27.62
N ASN A 245 -27.92 -13.12 -27.48
CA ASN A 245 -29.37 -13.11 -27.68
C ASN A 245 -30.06 -13.50 -26.37
N VAL A 246 -30.99 -12.67 -25.90
CA VAL A 246 -31.76 -12.88 -24.68
C VAL A 246 -33.23 -12.96 -25.04
N GLY A 247 -33.86 -14.11 -24.83
CA GLY A 247 -35.29 -14.30 -25.11
C GLY A 247 -35.70 -14.02 -26.57
N GLY A 248 -34.79 -14.11 -27.53
CA GLY A 248 -35.03 -13.83 -28.96
C GLY A 248 -34.61 -12.42 -29.42
N HIS A 249 -34.10 -11.57 -28.52
CA HIS A 249 -33.58 -10.24 -28.85
C HIS A 249 -32.05 -10.19 -28.75
N ILE A 250 -31.39 -9.69 -29.81
CA ILE A 250 -29.94 -9.44 -29.79
C ILE A 250 -29.68 -8.22 -28.91
N VAL A 251 -28.98 -8.43 -27.80
CA VAL A 251 -28.64 -7.38 -26.81
C VAL A 251 -27.22 -6.86 -26.98
N TYR A 252 -26.34 -7.68 -27.57
CA TYR A 252 -24.94 -7.33 -27.75
C TYR A 252 -24.37 -8.04 -28.99
N ARG A 253 -23.53 -7.34 -29.74
CA ARG A 253 -22.76 -7.88 -30.86
C ARG A 253 -21.40 -7.21 -30.89
N ALA A 254 -20.34 -8.00 -31.01
CA ALA A 254 -18.98 -7.51 -31.20
C ALA A 254 -18.16 -8.45 -32.09
N ASP A 255 -17.25 -7.86 -32.86
CA ASP A 255 -16.37 -8.55 -33.80
C ASP A 255 -14.91 -8.40 -33.36
N PHE A 256 -14.24 -9.52 -33.11
CA PHE A 256 -12.88 -9.55 -32.55
C PHE A 256 -11.82 -10.11 -33.50
N GLY A 257 -12.18 -10.41 -34.75
CA GLY A 257 -11.23 -10.91 -35.75
C GLY A 257 -11.89 -11.76 -36.82
N ASN A 258 -11.62 -13.07 -36.79
CA ASN A 258 -11.93 -14.00 -37.86
C ASN A 258 -13.43 -14.04 -38.23
N PRO A 259 -13.84 -13.54 -39.41
CA PRO A 259 -15.24 -13.46 -39.80
C PRO A 259 -15.89 -14.83 -40.10
N LEU A 260 -15.09 -15.90 -40.15
CA LEU A 260 -15.59 -17.26 -40.35
C LEU A 260 -16.02 -17.93 -39.03
N ARG A 261 -15.66 -17.34 -37.89
CA ARG A 261 -16.00 -17.82 -36.56
C ARG A 261 -17.10 -16.96 -35.98
N GLU A 262 -18.18 -17.60 -35.55
CA GLU A 262 -19.33 -16.93 -34.96
C GLU A 262 -19.80 -17.73 -33.73
N LEU A 263 -19.92 -17.05 -32.59
CA LEU A 263 -20.49 -17.60 -31.38
C LEU A 263 -21.79 -16.87 -31.05
N GLU A 264 -22.90 -17.59 -31.11
CA GLU A 264 -24.20 -17.12 -30.64
C GLU A 264 -24.41 -17.57 -29.19
N VAL A 265 -24.58 -16.63 -28.26
CA VAL A 265 -24.85 -16.90 -26.85
C VAL A 265 -26.32 -16.64 -26.58
N ASN A 266 -27.08 -17.73 -26.38
CA ASN A 266 -28.53 -17.70 -26.23
C ASN A 266 -28.90 -17.88 -24.77
N VAL A 267 -29.29 -16.78 -24.13
CA VAL A 267 -29.73 -16.72 -22.74
C VAL A 267 -31.25 -16.86 -22.70
N ALA A 268 -31.75 -17.85 -21.96
CA ALA A 268 -33.17 -18.16 -21.90
C ALA A 268 -34.01 -17.00 -21.31
N SER A 269 -33.55 -16.41 -20.20
CA SER A 269 -34.22 -15.30 -19.54
C SER A 269 -33.22 -14.34 -18.85
N PRO A 270 -33.51 -13.03 -18.81
CA PRO A 270 -32.73 -12.09 -18.00
C PRO A 270 -32.99 -12.30 -16.52
N CYS A 271 -32.02 -11.98 -15.67
CA CYS A 271 -32.20 -12.07 -14.22
C CYS A 271 -32.85 -10.80 -13.69
N THR A 272 -33.99 -10.91 -13.00
CA THR A 272 -34.60 -9.76 -12.32
C THR A 272 -34.01 -9.58 -10.92
N GLN A 273 -33.93 -8.33 -10.43
CA GLN A 273 -33.34 -8.03 -9.11
C GLN A 273 -34.13 -8.64 -7.92
N GLY A 274 -35.38 -9.07 -8.11
CA GLY A 274 -36.27 -9.57 -7.06
C GLY A 274 -36.74 -11.02 -7.19
N SER A 275 -36.37 -11.75 -8.26
CA SER A 275 -36.76 -13.15 -8.43
C SER A 275 -35.69 -14.11 -7.91
N ASP A 276 -36.13 -15.12 -7.15
CA ASP A 276 -35.30 -16.27 -6.79
C ASP A 276 -34.99 -17.11 -8.03
N CYS A 277 -33.77 -16.96 -8.57
CA CYS A 277 -33.24 -17.81 -9.64
C CYS A 277 -33.06 -19.29 -9.20
N SER A 278 -33.35 -19.60 -7.93
CA SER A 278 -33.41 -20.94 -7.34
C SER A 278 -34.69 -21.70 -7.67
N GLY A 279 -35.72 -21.04 -8.21
CA GLY A 279 -37.01 -21.65 -8.54
C GLY A 279 -37.08 -22.32 -9.93
N ASP A 280 -36.16 -22.00 -10.83
CA ASP A 280 -36.09 -22.61 -12.15
C ASP A 280 -35.32 -23.93 -12.08
N SER A 281 -35.89 -24.98 -12.66
CA SER A 281 -35.25 -26.29 -12.88
C SER A 281 -33.76 -26.16 -13.18
N GLN A 282 -32.90 -26.66 -12.28
CA GLN A 282 -31.44 -26.81 -12.37
C GLN A 282 -30.80 -26.06 -13.55
N ALA A 283 -30.39 -24.81 -13.32
CA ALA A 283 -29.77 -23.95 -14.33
C ALA A 283 -28.70 -24.74 -15.11
N SER A 284 -28.69 -24.61 -16.43
CA SER A 284 -27.90 -25.47 -17.31
C SER A 284 -27.27 -24.69 -18.44
N TYR A 285 -26.24 -25.29 -19.03
CA TYR A 285 -25.59 -24.80 -20.24
C TYR A 285 -25.49 -25.92 -21.27
N LYS A 286 -25.55 -25.55 -22.55
CA LYS A 286 -25.44 -26.47 -23.68
C LYS A 286 -24.71 -25.82 -24.84
N ILE A 287 -23.68 -26.49 -25.35
CA ILE A 287 -22.92 -26.05 -26.52
C ILE A 287 -23.35 -26.87 -27.73
N LEU A 288 -23.80 -26.17 -28.76
CA LEU A 288 -24.10 -26.71 -30.09
C LEU A 288 -22.99 -26.31 -31.04
N ARG A 289 -22.46 -27.26 -31.81
CA ARG A 289 -21.48 -27.00 -32.85
C ARG A 289 -22.09 -27.18 -34.23
N HIS A 290 -21.70 -26.35 -35.18
CA HIS A 290 -22.10 -26.49 -36.57
C HIS A 290 -21.24 -27.56 -37.27
N VAL A 291 -21.86 -28.66 -37.68
CA VAL A 291 -21.22 -29.75 -38.42
C VAL A 291 -22.04 -30.05 -39.67
N SER A 292 -21.42 -29.89 -40.84
CA SER A 292 -22.03 -30.24 -42.14
C SER A 292 -23.43 -29.64 -42.38
N GLY A 293 -23.63 -28.36 -42.01
CA GLY A 293 -24.90 -27.65 -42.25
C GLY A 293 -25.95 -27.80 -41.14
N LYS A 294 -25.66 -28.52 -40.05
CA LYS A 294 -26.58 -28.70 -38.92
C LYS A 294 -25.89 -28.44 -37.58
N PHE A 295 -26.62 -27.88 -36.64
CA PHE A 295 -26.18 -27.79 -35.25
C PHE A 295 -26.38 -29.12 -34.54
N GLN A 296 -25.31 -29.65 -33.95
CA GLN A 296 -25.33 -30.88 -33.17
C GLN A 296 -24.96 -30.58 -31.71
N ASP A 297 -25.61 -31.29 -30.80
CA ASP A 297 -25.28 -31.27 -29.38
C ASP A 297 -23.85 -31.75 -29.18
N PHE A 298 -23.03 -30.94 -28.48
CA PHE A 298 -21.63 -31.27 -28.25
C PHE A 298 -21.31 -31.44 -26.77
N LEU A 299 -21.78 -30.52 -25.94
CA LEU A 299 -21.57 -30.53 -24.49
C LEU A 299 -22.83 -30.02 -23.80
N SER A 300 -23.18 -30.63 -22.68
CA SER A 300 -24.22 -30.14 -21.78
C SER A 300 -23.77 -30.35 -20.34
N GLY A 301 -24.07 -29.38 -19.49
CA GLY A 301 -23.78 -29.45 -18.06
C GLY A 301 -24.82 -28.67 -17.25
N HIS A 302 -24.72 -28.82 -15.94
CA HIS A 302 -25.57 -28.13 -14.98
C HIS A 302 -24.73 -27.13 -14.21
N ILE A 303 -25.24 -25.91 -14.09
CA ILE A 303 -24.66 -24.88 -13.24
C ILE A 303 -24.99 -25.29 -11.81
N SER A 304 -23.96 -25.60 -11.02
CA SER A 304 -24.17 -25.94 -9.62
C SER A 304 -24.83 -24.77 -8.90
N SER A 305 -25.98 -25.01 -8.27
CA SER A 305 -26.60 -24.06 -7.35
C SER A 305 -25.82 -23.90 -6.04
N ASP A 306 -24.79 -24.72 -5.85
CA ASP A 306 -23.91 -24.74 -4.66
C ASP A 306 -22.87 -23.62 -4.67
N PHE A 307 -22.84 -22.76 -5.71
CA PHE A 307 -22.35 -21.40 -5.49
C PHE A 307 -23.37 -20.73 -4.58
N ASP A 308 -23.16 -20.96 -3.29
CA ASP A 308 -23.86 -20.34 -2.20
C ASP A 308 -24.22 -18.93 -2.62
N ASP A 309 -25.51 -18.65 -2.49
CA ASP A 309 -26.20 -17.43 -2.20
C ASP A 309 -25.43 -16.08 -1.95
N GLU A 310 -24.12 -16.06 -1.81
CA GLU A 310 -23.29 -14.87 -1.66
C GLU A 310 -22.97 -14.24 -3.02
N LEU A 311 -23.24 -12.93 -3.12
CA LEU A 311 -22.86 -12.17 -4.31
C LEU A 311 -21.33 -12.20 -4.49
N PRO A 312 -20.84 -12.43 -5.73
CA PRO A 312 -19.43 -12.42 -6.07
C PRO A 312 -18.76 -11.11 -5.66
N ARG A 313 -17.49 -11.19 -5.27
CA ARG A 313 -16.73 -10.06 -4.77
C ARG A 313 -15.52 -9.81 -5.64
N PRO A 314 -15.32 -8.58 -6.12
CA PRO A 314 -14.08 -8.25 -6.80
C PRO A 314 -12.86 -8.39 -5.87
N GLY A 315 -11.83 -9.07 -6.37
CA GLY A 315 -10.45 -9.04 -5.84
C GLY A 315 -9.57 -7.96 -6.48
N ILE A 316 -10.11 -7.16 -7.41
CA ILE A 316 -9.50 -5.94 -7.95
C ILE A 316 -9.53 -4.78 -6.92
N ARG A 317 -8.79 -3.70 -7.19
CA ARG A 317 -8.79 -2.51 -6.33
C ARG A 317 -10.21 -1.93 -6.19
N GLN A 318 -10.56 -1.49 -4.99
CA GLN A 318 -11.87 -0.92 -4.66
C GLN A 318 -11.78 0.58 -4.41
N LYS A 319 -12.93 1.26 -4.45
CA LYS A 319 -13.01 2.64 -3.96
C LYS A 319 -12.92 2.64 -2.43
N LEU A 320 -12.48 3.76 -1.87
CA LEU A 320 -12.51 3.96 -0.41
C LEU A 320 -13.93 3.74 0.14
N TYR A 321 -13.99 3.19 1.37
CA TYR A 321 -15.22 2.82 2.11
C TYR A 321 -16.11 1.74 1.48
N GLU A 322 -15.83 1.25 0.27
CA GLU A 322 -16.46 0.06 -0.31
C GLU A 322 -15.76 -1.19 0.23
N ILE A 323 -16.05 -1.57 1.48
CA ILE A 323 -15.44 -2.74 2.14
C ILE A 323 -16.24 -4.01 1.77
N PRO A 324 -15.70 -4.94 0.96
CA PRO A 324 -16.40 -6.17 0.66
C PRO A 324 -16.27 -7.15 1.84
N ARG A 325 -17.19 -7.08 2.82
CA ARG A 325 -17.30 -8.01 3.98
C ARG A 325 -18.53 -8.92 3.86
N LEU A 326 -18.37 -10.23 4.12
CA LEU A 326 -19.47 -11.21 4.08
C LEU A 326 -20.10 -11.28 5.45
N TYR A 327 -21.41 -11.06 5.49
CA TYR A 327 -22.23 -11.60 6.55
C TYR A 327 -23.14 -12.67 5.95
N PRO A 328 -23.45 -13.75 6.68
CA PRO A 328 -24.48 -14.70 6.26
C PRO A 328 -25.74 -13.94 5.79
N ARG A 329 -26.46 -14.40 4.76
CA ARG A 329 -27.64 -13.68 4.22
C ARG A 329 -28.68 -13.31 5.29
N ALA A 330 -28.91 -14.21 6.24
CA ALA A 330 -29.82 -13.98 7.37
C ALA A 330 -29.18 -13.19 8.53
N SER A 331 -27.98 -12.62 8.33
CA SER A 331 -27.27 -11.88 9.36
C SER A 331 -27.96 -10.54 9.62
N PRO A 332 -28.18 -10.19 10.90
CA PRO A 332 -28.66 -8.87 11.27
C PRO A 332 -27.73 -7.72 10.83
N MET A 333 -26.48 -8.01 10.46
CA MET A 333 -25.54 -7.03 9.91
C MET A 333 -25.96 -6.47 8.54
N TRP A 334 -26.88 -7.14 7.83
CA TRP A 334 -27.51 -6.60 6.61
C TRP A 334 -28.64 -5.61 6.90
N ASN A 335 -29.04 -5.46 8.15
CA ASN A 335 -30.03 -4.46 8.53
C ASN A 335 -29.46 -3.05 8.26
N GLU A 336 -30.17 -2.29 7.44
CA GLU A 336 -29.77 -0.92 7.08
C GLU A 336 -29.55 -0.05 8.33
N GLY A 337 -30.42 -0.14 9.33
CA GLY A 337 -30.28 0.60 10.59
C GLY A 337 -28.99 0.23 11.36
N VAL A 338 -28.57 -1.03 11.34
CA VAL A 338 -27.30 -1.48 11.95
C VAL A 338 -26.11 -0.94 11.17
N GLN A 339 -26.16 -0.96 9.84
CA GLN A 339 -25.11 -0.40 9.00
C GLN A 339 -24.97 1.12 9.17
N ILE A 340 -26.09 1.84 9.18
CA ILE A 340 -26.12 3.28 9.46
C ILE A 340 -25.54 3.57 10.85
N LEU A 341 -25.91 2.79 11.87
CA LEU A 341 -25.38 2.96 13.21
C LEU A 341 -23.85 2.80 13.26
N MET A 342 -23.29 1.77 12.62
CA MET A 342 -21.83 1.57 12.55
C MET A 342 -21.14 2.72 11.80
N LYS A 343 -21.70 3.10 10.66
CA LYS A 343 -21.22 4.21 9.81
C LYS A 343 -21.20 5.54 10.56
N CYS A 344 -22.30 5.92 11.21
CA CYS A 344 -22.37 7.13 12.04
C CYS A 344 -21.44 7.06 13.25
N THR A 345 -21.25 5.88 13.85
CA THR A 345 -20.29 5.69 14.95
C THR A 345 -18.86 5.93 14.49
N ALA A 346 -18.47 5.40 13.32
CA ALA A 346 -17.17 5.66 12.71
C ALA A 346 -16.97 7.15 12.37
N GLN A 347 -18.01 7.82 11.84
CA GLN A 347 -17.97 9.27 11.57
C GLN A 347 -17.70 10.09 12.83
N SER A 348 -18.41 9.81 13.93
CA SER A 348 -18.21 10.50 15.20
C SER A 348 -16.79 10.31 15.75
N ILE A 349 -16.27 9.07 15.73
CA ILE A 349 -14.91 8.79 16.19
C ILE A 349 -13.87 9.46 15.29
N MET A 350 -14.06 9.45 13.97
CA MET A 350 -13.18 10.14 13.04
C MET A 350 -13.20 11.67 13.26
N GLN A 351 -14.38 12.26 13.51
CA GLN A 351 -14.49 13.68 13.79
C GLN A 351 -13.72 14.07 15.06
N TRP A 352 -13.79 13.25 16.11
CA TRP A 352 -12.95 13.44 17.29
C TRP A 352 -11.47 13.28 16.98
N LEU A 353 -11.08 12.19 16.31
CA LEU A 353 -9.68 11.90 15.97
C LEU A 353 -9.03 13.09 15.26
N LEU A 354 -9.74 13.67 14.28
CA LEU A 354 -9.30 14.80 13.48
C LEU A 354 -9.22 16.12 14.26
N GLY A 355 -10.01 16.25 15.32
CA GLY A 355 -10.04 17.41 16.20
C GLY A 355 -9.04 17.35 17.36
N VAL A 356 -8.29 16.25 17.52
CA VAL A 356 -7.29 16.11 18.58
C VAL A 356 -6.18 17.15 18.40
N PRO A 357 -5.91 18.00 19.42
CA PRO A 357 -4.80 18.94 19.40
C PRO A 357 -3.47 18.19 19.44
N LEU A 358 -2.55 18.66 18.61
CA LEU A 358 -1.21 18.12 18.47
C LEU A 358 -0.19 19.16 18.92
N SER A 359 0.88 18.67 19.55
CA SER A 359 2.07 19.44 19.86
C SER A 359 3.30 18.71 19.32
N PRO A 360 4.40 19.43 19.04
CA PRO A 360 5.62 18.79 18.58
C PRO A 360 6.12 17.79 19.63
N GLN A 361 6.37 16.55 19.22
CA GLN A 361 7.04 15.57 20.07
C GLN A 361 8.52 15.53 19.77
N THR A 362 9.22 14.92 20.71
CA THR A 362 10.65 14.84 20.71
C THR A 362 11.05 13.47 20.14
N GLU A 363 10.63 12.37 20.74
CA GLU A 363 11.34 11.08 20.62
C GLU A 363 11.37 10.42 19.22
N SER A 364 10.47 10.79 18.32
CA SER A 364 10.29 10.11 17.02
C SER A 364 9.49 10.98 16.04
N PRO A 365 9.53 10.68 14.72
CA PRO A 365 8.73 11.40 13.75
C PRO A 365 7.23 11.27 14.08
N GLY A 366 6.60 12.38 14.43
CA GLY A 366 5.20 12.41 14.84
C GLY A 366 4.87 13.59 15.74
N PHE A 367 3.82 13.44 16.54
CA PHE A 367 3.28 14.48 17.40
C PHE A 367 2.86 13.93 18.76
N SER A 368 2.95 14.76 19.80
CA SER A 368 2.30 14.51 21.07
C SER A 368 0.85 14.95 20.93
N ALA A 369 -0.08 14.14 21.41
CA ALA A 369 -1.50 14.33 21.28
C ALA A 369 -2.12 14.58 22.66
N GLU A 370 -3.07 15.51 22.70
CA GLU A 370 -3.86 15.79 23.91
C GLU A 370 -5.33 15.39 23.69
N PRO A 371 -5.66 14.09 23.69
CA PRO A 371 -6.98 13.56 23.27
C PRO A 371 -8.17 14.09 24.07
N LEU A 372 -7.91 14.65 25.26
CA LEU A 372 -8.89 15.20 26.18
C LEU A 372 -9.07 16.72 26.06
N ARG A 373 -8.16 17.42 25.37
CA ARG A 373 -8.20 18.87 25.19
C ARG A 373 -9.00 19.22 23.94
N GLN A 374 -9.78 20.30 24.00
CA GLN A 374 -10.35 20.92 22.80
C GLN A 374 -9.31 21.84 22.14
N ALA A 375 -9.18 21.78 20.82
CA ALA A 375 -8.26 22.64 20.07
C ALA A 375 -8.66 24.11 20.21
N ALA A 376 -7.68 24.96 20.51
CA ALA A 376 -7.82 26.41 20.40
C ALA A 376 -7.70 26.85 18.92
N GLU A 377 -8.11 28.08 18.64
CA GLU A 377 -7.96 28.66 17.30
C GLU A 377 -6.46 28.76 16.93
N GLY A 378 -6.08 28.15 15.80
CA GLY A 378 -4.69 28.11 15.33
C GLY A 378 -3.85 26.95 15.87
N ASP A 379 -4.40 26.09 16.75
CA ASP A 379 -3.70 24.88 17.19
C ASP A 379 -3.47 23.92 16.01
N MET A 380 -2.31 23.27 15.99
CA MET A 380 -2.09 22.10 15.15
C MET A 380 -3.04 20.99 15.60
N THR A 381 -3.72 20.34 14.66
CA THR A 381 -4.62 19.20 14.95
C THR A 381 -4.28 18.03 14.04
N ALA A 382 -4.80 16.85 14.36
CA ALA A 382 -4.63 15.68 13.50
C ALA A 382 -5.15 15.91 12.07
N SER A 383 -6.21 16.70 11.90
CA SER A 383 -6.70 17.07 10.56
C SER A 383 -5.71 17.90 9.75
N LEU A 384 -4.97 18.80 10.40
CA LEU A 384 -3.95 19.62 9.75
C LEU A 384 -2.67 18.84 9.48
N ALA A 385 -2.37 17.79 10.25
CA ALA A 385 -1.22 16.91 10.00
C ALA A 385 -1.44 16.05 8.75
N LEU A 386 -2.67 15.60 8.50
CA LEU A 386 -3.05 14.81 7.34
C LEU A 386 -3.02 15.63 6.06
N GLY A 387 -2.66 14.99 4.94
CA GLY A 387 -2.61 15.64 3.63
C GLY A 387 -3.96 16.11 3.11
N ASN A 388 -5.01 15.38 3.45
CA ASN A 388 -6.40 15.65 3.08
C ASN A 388 -7.32 15.51 4.29
N VAL A 389 -8.48 16.16 4.23
CA VAL A 389 -9.57 15.90 5.18
C VAL A 389 -10.32 14.64 4.71
N PRO A 390 -10.42 13.58 5.54
CA PRO A 390 -11.10 12.35 5.16
C PRO A 390 -12.57 12.57 4.76
N SER A 391 -12.95 12.04 3.59
CA SER A 391 -14.27 12.20 2.99
C SER A 391 -15.38 11.49 3.77
N ILE A 392 -15.05 10.52 4.64
CA ILE A 392 -15.99 9.92 5.60
C ILE A 392 -16.82 10.96 6.37
N LEU A 393 -16.28 12.14 6.65
CA LEU A 393 -17.01 13.24 7.31
C LEU A 393 -18.10 13.87 6.44
N SER A 394 -17.95 13.78 5.12
CA SER A 394 -18.89 14.35 4.13
C SER A 394 -19.90 13.34 3.59
N LEU A 395 -19.65 12.04 3.78
CA LEU A 395 -20.52 10.98 3.26
C LEU A 395 -21.87 10.98 3.99
N GLN A 396 -22.94 11.06 3.21
CA GLN A 396 -24.32 11.02 3.73
C GLN A 396 -24.78 9.57 3.85
N TRP A 397 -24.57 8.98 5.03
CA TRP A 397 -24.98 7.61 5.33
C TRP A 397 -26.31 7.50 6.08
N GLY A 398 -27.02 8.61 6.26
CA GLY A 398 -28.23 8.69 7.09
C GLY A 398 -27.95 9.31 8.46
N SER A 399 -28.96 9.32 9.33
CA SER A 399 -28.88 9.95 10.65
C SER A 399 -29.19 8.95 11.76
N SER A 400 -28.28 8.78 12.72
CA SER A 400 -28.58 8.21 14.04
C SER A 400 -28.83 9.33 15.05
N SER A 401 -29.53 9.03 16.16
CA SER A 401 -29.69 10.00 17.25
C SER A 401 -28.34 10.58 17.67
N SER A 402 -28.25 11.92 17.69
CA SER A 402 -27.02 12.68 17.93
C SER A 402 -26.48 12.35 19.33
N SER A 403 -25.57 11.39 19.39
CA SER A 403 -24.85 11.06 20.59
C SER A 403 -23.66 12.02 20.61
N HIS A 404 -23.65 12.99 21.53
CA HIS A 404 -22.42 13.72 21.79
C HIS A 404 -21.33 12.70 22.12
N MET A 405 -20.17 12.83 21.48
CA MET A 405 -19.07 11.93 21.74
C MET A 405 -18.57 12.15 23.16
N THR A 406 -18.85 11.19 24.03
CA THR A 406 -18.31 11.16 25.39
C THR A 406 -17.08 10.26 25.38
N PHE A 407 -15.92 10.78 25.77
CA PHE A 407 -14.67 10.04 25.88
C PHE A 407 -14.34 9.85 27.37
N ARG A 408 -13.95 8.64 27.78
CA ARG A 408 -13.59 8.35 29.18
C ARG A 408 -12.11 8.60 29.46
N HIS A 409 -11.81 9.09 30.65
CA HIS A 409 -10.44 9.39 31.05
C HIS A 409 -9.61 8.10 31.21
N PRO A 410 -8.33 8.06 30.78
CA PRO A 410 -7.52 6.85 30.87
C PRO A 410 -7.38 6.23 32.25
N GLY A 411 -7.21 7.07 33.29
CA GLY A 411 -7.16 6.60 34.68
C GLY A 411 -8.42 5.85 35.16
N GLU A 412 -9.61 6.18 34.65
CA GLU A 412 -10.85 5.46 34.98
C GLU A 412 -10.89 4.09 34.31
N VAL A 413 -10.44 4.02 33.05
CA VAL A 413 -10.44 2.80 32.24
C VAL A 413 -9.36 1.82 32.72
N GLN A 414 -8.17 2.29 33.08
CA GLN A 414 -7.09 1.43 33.60
C GLN A 414 -7.49 0.71 34.89
N SER A 415 -8.26 1.36 35.77
CA SER A 415 -8.82 0.71 36.96
C SER A 415 -9.75 -0.45 36.60
N ILE A 416 -10.62 -0.25 35.59
CA ILE A 416 -11.52 -1.28 35.08
C ILE A 416 -10.72 -2.43 34.45
N LEU A 417 -9.72 -2.13 33.62
CA LEU A 417 -8.90 -3.13 32.91
C LEU A 417 -8.04 -3.97 33.88
N ALA A 418 -7.50 -3.37 34.94
CA ALA A 418 -6.71 -4.07 35.96
C ALA A 418 -7.51 -5.15 36.70
N ASP A 419 -8.82 -4.94 36.88
CA ASP A 419 -9.72 -5.95 37.45
C ASP A 419 -9.97 -7.13 36.49
N TYR A 420 -9.85 -6.91 35.17
CA TYR A 420 -10.02 -7.94 34.14
C TYR A 420 -8.76 -8.78 33.88
N ASP A 421 -7.56 -8.19 33.95
CA ASP A 421 -6.30 -8.92 33.74
C ASP A 421 -6.09 -10.07 34.75
N ARG A 422 -6.72 -9.97 35.93
CA ARG A 422 -6.71 -11.04 36.94
C ARG A 422 -7.53 -12.29 36.57
N VAL A 423 -8.31 -12.26 35.48
CA VAL A 423 -9.32 -13.29 35.15
C VAL A 423 -8.92 -14.19 33.96
N GLY A 424 -7.82 -13.87 33.26
CA GLY A 424 -7.12 -14.74 32.31
C GLY A 424 -7.79 -15.04 30.95
N SER A 425 -6.93 -15.02 29.91
CA SER A 425 -7.06 -15.56 28.53
C SER A 425 -7.98 -14.84 27.53
N LEU A 426 -7.67 -13.59 27.22
CA LEU A 426 -8.03 -12.96 25.95
C LEU A 426 -6.85 -13.06 24.97
N ASP A 427 -7.13 -13.35 23.70
CA ASP A 427 -6.16 -13.11 22.62
C ASP A 427 -5.85 -11.60 22.56
N ASN A 428 -4.62 -11.24 22.17
CA ASN A 428 -4.08 -9.88 22.22
C ASN A 428 -4.98 -8.87 21.47
N THR A 429 -5.49 -9.28 20.30
CA THR A 429 -6.45 -8.48 19.53
C THR A 429 -7.78 -8.32 20.25
N GLY A 430 -8.30 -9.38 20.86
CA GLY A 430 -9.55 -9.32 21.63
C GLY A 430 -9.45 -8.37 22.83
N TYR A 431 -8.30 -8.35 23.52
CA TYR A 431 -8.04 -7.43 24.63
C TYR A 431 -8.07 -5.96 24.16
N ARG A 432 -7.38 -5.65 23.06
CA ARG A 432 -7.36 -4.29 22.49
C ARG A 432 -8.74 -3.80 22.07
N LEU A 433 -9.53 -4.65 21.41
CA LEU A 433 -10.91 -4.31 21.04
C LEU A 433 -11.77 -4.03 22.27
N PHE A 434 -11.56 -4.78 23.35
CA PHE A 434 -12.24 -4.55 24.62
C PHE A 434 -11.84 -3.23 25.28
N ALA A 435 -10.54 -2.92 25.33
CA ALA A 435 -10.05 -1.65 25.85
C ALA A 435 -10.70 -0.44 25.14
N LEU A 436 -10.77 -0.48 23.80
CA LEU A 436 -11.42 0.57 23.01
C LEU A 436 -12.90 0.79 23.37
N LEU A 437 -13.64 -0.24 23.76
CA LEU A 437 -15.03 -0.06 24.19
C LEU A 437 -15.17 0.72 25.49
N GLU A 438 -14.20 0.60 26.40
CA GLU A 438 -14.23 1.34 27.64
C GLU A 438 -13.82 2.80 27.43
N TYR A 439 -12.91 3.08 26.48
CA TYR A 439 -12.56 4.45 26.08
C TYR A 439 -13.69 5.16 25.31
N PHE A 440 -14.39 4.43 24.43
CA PHE A 440 -15.44 4.96 23.58
C PHE A 440 -16.84 4.41 23.95
N PRO A 441 -17.56 5.07 24.88
CA PRO A 441 -18.96 4.79 25.19
C PRO A 441 -19.87 4.61 23.97
N ILE A 442 -19.67 5.38 22.89
CA ILE A 442 -20.43 5.24 21.65
C ILE A 442 -20.26 3.85 20.99
N LEU A 443 -19.06 3.26 21.05
CA LEU A 443 -18.83 1.89 20.60
C LEU A 443 -19.55 0.89 21.52
N LYS A 444 -19.51 1.12 22.84
CA LYS A 444 -20.19 0.25 23.82
C LYS A 444 -21.70 0.25 23.64
N ASP A 445 -22.29 1.40 23.35
CA ASP A 445 -23.72 1.56 23.04
C ASP A 445 -24.09 0.86 21.73
N MET A 446 -23.27 1.06 20.68
CA MET A 446 -23.44 0.35 19.40
C MET A 446 -23.37 -1.17 19.60
N VAL A 447 -22.35 -1.68 20.29
CA VAL A 447 -22.16 -3.10 20.57
C VAL A 447 -23.30 -3.68 21.39
N SER A 448 -23.88 -2.90 22.31
CA SER A 448 -25.05 -3.32 23.09
C SER A 448 -26.29 -3.49 22.21
N LYS A 449 -26.53 -2.55 21.28
CA LYS A 449 -27.62 -2.60 20.30
C LYS A 449 -27.46 -3.79 19.34
N VAL A 450 -26.30 -3.94 18.71
CA VAL A 450 -26.01 -5.09 17.81
C VAL A 450 -26.02 -6.41 18.58
N GLY A 451 -25.55 -6.39 19.83
CA GLY A 451 -25.59 -7.53 20.74
C GLY A 451 -26.99 -8.06 21.03
N ALA A 452 -28.01 -7.20 20.99
CA ALA A 452 -29.41 -7.60 21.16
C ALA A 452 -29.89 -8.51 20.01
N GLU A 453 -29.26 -8.45 18.84
CA GLU A 453 -29.60 -9.29 17.68
C GLU A 453 -28.69 -10.53 17.56
N CYS A 454 -27.54 -10.53 18.24
CA CYS A 454 -26.58 -11.63 18.21
C CYS A 454 -27.12 -12.91 18.90
N GLN A 455 -26.87 -14.06 18.26
CA GLN A 455 -27.32 -15.38 18.72
C GLN A 455 -26.20 -16.29 19.23
N CYS A 456 -24.95 -15.82 19.34
CA CYS A 456 -23.87 -16.65 19.86
C CYS A 456 -24.12 -17.05 21.34
N SER A 457 -23.45 -18.12 21.80
CA SER A 457 -23.60 -18.66 23.16
C SER A 457 -23.44 -17.59 24.24
N ASP A 458 -22.42 -16.74 24.08
CA ASP A 458 -22.04 -15.75 25.09
C ASP A 458 -23.08 -14.62 25.16
N CYS A 459 -23.55 -14.12 24.01
CA CYS A 459 -24.62 -13.13 23.94
C CYS A 459 -25.96 -13.68 24.46
N ARG A 460 -26.27 -14.97 24.20
CA ARG A 460 -27.49 -15.62 24.71
C ARG A 460 -27.46 -15.77 26.23
N LEU A 461 -26.30 -16.10 26.82
CA LEU A 461 -26.13 -16.19 28.27
C LEU A 461 -26.30 -14.82 28.94
N GLN A 462 -25.71 -13.76 28.36
CA GLN A 462 -25.85 -12.40 28.88
C GLN A 462 -27.30 -11.90 28.82
N LYS A 463 -28.04 -12.20 27.74
CA LYS A 463 -29.48 -11.88 27.63
C LYS A 463 -30.33 -12.55 28.71
N ARG A 464 -29.90 -13.70 29.21
CA ARG A 464 -30.58 -14.46 30.28
C ARG A 464 -30.18 -14.01 31.69
N GLY A 465 -29.42 -12.91 31.83
CA GLY A 465 -29.03 -12.36 33.12
C GLY A 465 -27.91 -13.13 33.82
N PHE A 466 -27.30 -14.12 33.18
CA PHE A 466 -26.07 -14.72 33.69
C PHE A 466 -24.92 -13.74 33.49
N LEU A 467 -24.02 -13.65 34.48
CA LEU A 467 -22.71 -13.00 34.37
C LEU A 467 -21.83 -13.81 33.40
N ALA A 468 -22.23 -13.87 32.12
CA ALA A 468 -21.29 -14.21 31.08
C ALA A 468 -20.15 -13.19 31.19
N LYS A 469 -18.91 -13.66 31.22
CA LYS A 469 -17.73 -12.80 31.10
C LYS A 469 -18.04 -11.82 29.96
N GLN A 470 -18.16 -10.51 30.24
CA GLN A 470 -18.44 -9.48 29.23
C GLN A 470 -17.36 -9.43 28.13
N SER A 471 -16.35 -10.29 28.22
CA SER A 471 -15.02 -10.12 27.70
C SER A 471 -14.61 -11.15 26.65
N SER A 472 -15.50 -11.92 26.01
CA SER A 472 -15.08 -12.79 24.89
C SER A 472 -15.62 -12.32 23.55
N PHE A 473 -14.85 -11.45 22.87
CA PHE A 473 -14.96 -11.22 21.42
C PHE A 473 -14.51 -12.47 20.65
N LYS A 474 -15.33 -13.53 20.70
CA LYS A 474 -15.07 -14.74 19.93
C LYS A 474 -15.29 -14.49 18.43
N PRO A 475 -14.54 -15.18 17.56
CA PRO A 475 -14.85 -15.24 16.14
C PRO A 475 -16.32 -15.61 15.91
N GLY A 476 -16.97 -14.97 14.93
CA GLY A 476 -18.40 -15.18 14.61
C GLY A 476 -19.40 -14.43 15.51
N CYS A 477 -18.94 -13.67 16.52
CA CYS A 477 -19.82 -12.80 17.30
C CYS A 477 -20.12 -11.49 16.55
N LEU A 478 -21.41 -11.14 16.38
CA LEU A 478 -21.80 -9.88 15.71
C LEU A 478 -21.25 -8.63 16.41
N ARG A 479 -21.04 -8.69 17.73
CA ARG A 479 -20.42 -7.59 18.48
C ARG A 479 -18.99 -7.32 18.04
N ARG A 480 -18.21 -8.40 17.88
CA ARG A 480 -16.83 -8.31 17.38
C ARG A 480 -16.84 -7.74 15.98
N LEU A 481 -17.66 -8.32 15.09
CA LEU A 481 -17.78 -7.89 13.71
C LEU A 481 -18.12 -6.40 13.60
N ALA A 482 -19.08 -5.90 14.37
CA ALA A 482 -19.44 -4.48 14.35
C ALA A 482 -18.29 -3.54 14.75
N VAL A 483 -17.48 -3.92 15.75
CA VAL A 483 -16.29 -3.14 16.13
C VAL A 483 -15.24 -3.20 15.01
N GLU A 484 -15.00 -4.38 14.44
CA GLU A 484 -14.08 -4.53 13.32
C GLU A 484 -14.50 -3.68 12.10
N GLU A 485 -15.79 -3.62 11.77
CA GLU A 485 -16.29 -2.74 10.69
C GLU A 485 -16.02 -1.27 10.96
N VAL A 486 -16.29 -0.81 12.19
CA VAL A 486 -16.00 0.58 12.55
C VAL A 486 -14.50 0.86 12.43
N LEU A 487 -13.63 -0.03 12.91
CA LEU A 487 -12.18 0.12 12.80
C LEU A 487 -11.71 0.09 11.34
N LEU A 488 -12.34 -0.72 10.47
CA LEU A 488 -12.03 -0.70 9.03
C LEU A 488 -12.45 0.61 8.38
N LEU A 489 -13.63 1.13 8.68
CA LEU A 489 -14.06 2.46 8.20
C LEU A 489 -13.11 3.57 8.66
N LEU A 490 -12.64 3.49 9.91
CA LEU A 490 -11.64 4.42 10.44
C LEU A 490 -10.28 4.26 9.74
N ALA A 491 -9.82 3.04 9.48
CA ALA A 491 -8.58 2.78 8.74
C ALA A 491 -8.65 3.33 7.30
N HIS A 492 -9.79 3.16 6.63
CA HIS A 492 -10.05 3.79 5.33
C HIS A 492 -10.07 5.33 5.45
N GLY A 493 -10.60 5.88 6.55
CA GLY A 493 -10.52 7.32 6.83
C GLY A 493 -9.10 7.84 7.02
N VAL A 494 -8.24 7.10 7.74
CA VAL A 494 -6.81 7.42 7.85
C VAL A 494 -6.16 7.36 6.46
N ALA A 495 -6.38 6.30 5.69
CA ALA A 495 -5.83 6.17 4.34
C ALA A 495 -6.27 7.31 3.40
N ASP A 496 -7.54 7.71 3.44
CA ASP A 496 -8.07 8.86 2.71
C ASP A 496 -7.36 10.17 3.14
N GLY A 497 -7.18 10.36 4.44
CA GLY A 497 -6.41 11.48 4.99
C GLY A 497 -4.95 11.53 4.51
N PHE A 498 -4.33 10.36 4.27
CA PHE A 498 -3.00 10.24 3.66
C PHE A 498 -2.98 10.52 2.15
N GLY A 499 -4.15 10.71 1.52
CA GLY A 499 -4.30 11.03 0.10
C GLY A 499 -4.39 9.81 -0.82
N VAL A 500 -4.80 8.66 -0.31
CA VAL A 500 -5.01 7.45 -1.10
C VAL A 500 -6.29 7.56 -1.94
N ASP A 501 -6.28 7.07 -3.18
CA ASP A 501 -7.42 7.13 -4.10
C ASP A 501 -8.26 5.85 -4.17
N SER A 502 -7.67 4.72 -3.78
CA SER A 502 -8.20 3.37 -3.97
C SER A 502 -7.60 2.42 -2.95
N THR A 503 -8.29 1.32 -2.66
CA THR A 503 -7.84 0.34 -1.67
C THR A 503 -7.61 -1.03 -2.30
N SER A 504 -6.70 -1.82 -1.72
CA SER A 504 -6.58 -3.22 -2.09
C SER A 504 -7.81 -4.02 -1.63
N SER A 505 -8.18 -5.07 -2.37
CA SER A 505 -9.22 -6.02 -1.95
C SER A 505 -8.63 -7.19 -1.16
N VAL A 506 -7.92 -6.90 -0.07
CA VAL A 506 -7.26 -7.92 0.76
C VAL A 506 -8.26 -8.84 1.46
N SER A 507 -8.14 -10.15 1.23
CA SER A 507 -9.05 -11.19 1.75
C SER A 507 -9.16 -11.14 3.28
N ASP A 508 -8.01 -11.10 3.95
CA ASP A 508 -7.90 -10.98 5.40
C ASP A 508 -7.73 -9.51 5.85
N THR A 509 -8.70 -9.01 6.61
CA THR A 509 -8.70 -7.64 7.14
C THR A 509 -8.27 -7.55 8.61
N THR A 510 -7.95 -8.68 9.25
CA THR A 510 -7.59 -8.76 10.68
C THR A 510 -6.39 -7.88 11.00
N GLN A 511 -5.39 -7.85 10.12
CA GLN A 511 -4.18 -7.05 10.31
C GLN A 511 -4.46 -5.53 10.23
N ILE A 512 -5.40 -5.10 9.39
CA ILE A 512 -5.82 -3.69 9.30
C ILE A 512 -6.55 -3.27 10.58
N VAL A 513 -7.46 -4.13 11.06
CA VAL A 513 -8.18 -3.91 12.32
C VAL A 513 -7.19 -3.82 13.49
N GLU A 514 -6.22 -4.73 13.56
CA GLU A 514 -5.20 -4.71 14.60
C GLU A 514 -4.39 -3.41 14.54
N GLY A 515 -3.92 -3.01 13.35
CA GLY A 515 -3.21 -1.75 13.14
C GLY A 515 -4.00 -0.53 13.62
N MET A 516 -5.28 -0.44 13.25
CA MET A 516 -6.14 0.67 13.67
C MET A 516 -6.39 0.67 15.18
N ALA A 517 -6.53 -0.51 15.80
CA ALA A 517 -6.70 -0.60 17.24
C ALA A 517 -5.44 -0.12 17.99
N ILE A 518 -4.26 -0.48 17.50
CA ILE A 518 -2.97 -0.01 18.05
C ILE A 518 -2.88 1.51 17.91
N LEU A 519 -3.20 2.05 16.74
CA LEU A 519 -3.17 3.49 16.47
C LEU A 519 -4.03 4.26 17.48
N LEU A 520 -5.27 3.83 17.71
CA LEU A 520 -6.15 4.49 18.67
C LEU A 520 -5.64 4.36 20.10
N LEU A 521 -5.10 3.20 20.49
CA LEU A 521 -4.57 3.00 21.84
C LEU A 521 -3.29 3.82 22.08
N GLU A 522 -2.38 3.90 21.11
CA GLU A 522 -1.18 4.74 21.15
C GLU A 522 -1.56 6.23 21.35
N LEU A 523 -2.59 6.69 20.64
CA LEU A 523 -3.09 8.05 20.80
C LEU A 523 -3.73 8.30 22.18
N ILE A 524 -4.44 7.32 22.72
CA ILE A 524 -5.22 7.47 23.96
C ILE A 524 -4.36 7.26 25.21
N GLU A 525 -3.55 6.20 25.21
CA GLU A 525 -2.78 5.72 26.36
C GLU A 525 -1.42 6.40 26.43
N ASP A 526 -0.73 6.52 25.29
CA ASP A 526 0.60 7.11 25.23
C ASP A 526 0.55 8.62 24.91
N GLY A 527 -0.60 9.12 24.42
CA GLY A 527 -0.73 10.51 24.01
C GLY A 527 0.16 10.84 22.81
N LYS A 528 0.30 9.91 21.85
CA LYS A 528 1.21 10.06 20.71
C LYS A 528 0.50 9.78 19.38
N VAL A 529 0.96 10.47 18.34
CA VAL A 529 0.62 10.23 16.94
C VAL A 529 1.93 9.93 16.22
N MET A 530 2.22 8.64 16.03
CA MET A 530 3.47 8.18 15.45
C MET A 530 3.35 8.03 13.93
N TRP A 531 4.36 8.51 13.20
CA TRP A 531 4.44 8.36 11.75
C TRP A 531 4.34 6.89 11.33
N ASP A 532 5.16 6.00 11.89
CA ASP A 532 5.24 4.60 11.46
C ASP A 532 3.91 3.86 11.60
N THR A 533 3.20 4.07 12.73
CA THR A 533 1.91 3.45 13.01
C THR A 533 0.86 3.92 11.99
N TRP A 534 0.73 5.23 11.79
CA TRP A 534 -0.26 5.81 10.86
C TRP A 534 0.07 5.48 9.40
N PHE A 535 1.35 5.60 9.00
CA PHE A 535 1.84 5.27 7.67
C PHE A 535 1.61 3.80 7.33
N THR A 536 1.82 2.89 8.29
CA THR A 536 1.56 1.47 8.08
C THR A 536 0.08 1.17 7.96
N VAL A 537 -0.79 1.74 8.81
CA VAL A 537 -2.25 1.56 8.68
C VAL A 537 -2.73 2.01 7.29
N ALA A 538 -2.33 3.20 6.85
CA ALA A 538 -2.69 3.73 5.54
C ALA A 538 -2.12 2.86 4.40
N SER A 539 -0.87 2.37 4.54
CA SER A 539 -0.23 1.47 3.58
C SER A 539 -0.93 0.11 3.51
N CYS A 540 -1.39 -0.46 4.63
CA CYS A 540 -2.14 -1.72 4.61
C CYS A 540 -3.46 -1.60 3.83
N VAL A 541 -4.17 -0.48 3.97
CA VAL A 541 -5.40 -0.22 3.20
C VAL A 541 -5.08 -0.02 1.71
N TYR A 542 -4.05 0.75 1.39
CA TYR A 542 -3.65 1.06 0.01
C TYR A 542 -3.08 -0.15 -0.74
N LEU A 543 -2.14 -0.86 -0.11
CA LEU A 543 -1.37 -1.95 -0.70
C LEU A 543 -2.02 -3.32 -0.47
N GLY A 544 -2.78 -3.51 0.59
CA GLY A 544 -3.26 -4.83 1.01
C GLY A 544 -2.16 -5.71 1.64
N CYS A 545 -1.10 -5.09 2.16
CA CYS A 545 -0.01 -5.80 2.83
C CYS A 545 -0.34 -6.07 4.31
N PRO A 546 0.37 -7.02 4.96
CA PRO A 546 0.26 -7.23 6.41
C PRO A 546 0.71 -5.98 7.20
N PHE A 547 0.07 -5.73 8.34
CA PHE A 547 0.50 -4.69 9.27
C PHE A 547 1.83 -5.09 9.93
N GLN A 548 2.75 -4.15 10.03
CA GLN A 548 4.06 -4.34 10.65
C GLN A 548 4.32 -3.21 11.65
N ARG A 549 5.08 -3.53 12.69
CA ARG A 549 5.55 -2.56 13.68
C ARG A 549 7.06 -2.37 13.54
N PRO A 550 7.61 -1.27 14.06
CA PRO A 550 9.05 -1.16 14.27
C PRO A 550 9.58 -2.40 15.00
N VAL A 551 10.73 -2.91 14.54
CA VAL A 551 11.28 -4.16 15.04
C VAL A 551 11.85 -4.01 16.46
N GLU A 552 11.74 -5.07 17.26
CA GLU A 552 12.28 -5.09 18.62
C GLU A 552 13.82 -5.04 18.63
N PRO A 553 14.47 -4.57 19.73
CA PRO A 553 15.94 -4.51 19.86
C PRO A 553 16.68 -5.83 19.64
N THR A 554 15.99 -6.97 19.76
CA THR A 554 16.53 -8.31 19.54
C THR A 554 16.54 -8.73 18.07
N HIS A 555 15.84 -8.01 17.20
CA HIS A 555 15.69 -8.35 15.79
C HIS A 555 16.94 -7.97 14.97
N PRO A 556 17.39 -8.78 13.99
CA PRO A 556 18.57 -8.45 13.16
C PRO A 556 18.49 -7.13 12.40
N ALA A 557 17.27 -6.73 12.02
CA ALA A 557 17.00 -5.47 11.33
C ALA A 557 16.88 -4.24 12.28
N PHE A 558 17.13 -4.40 13.58
CA PHE A 558 17.03 -3.30 14.53
C PHE A 558 17.94 -2.11 14.20
N GLY A 559 17.54 -0.93 14.65
CA GLY A 559 18.31 0.32 14.51
C GLY A 559 17.80 1.27 13.43
N GLY A 560 16.65 0.99 12.83
CA GLY A 560 15.99 1.88 11.86
C GLY A 560 15.27 3.00 12.57
N THR A 561 15.13 4.13 11.90
CA THR A 561 14.57 5.33 12.54
C THR A 561 13.13 5.61 12.16
N ALA A 562 12.76 5.45 10.89
CA ALA A 562 11.41 5.67 10.39
C ALA A 562 11.13 4.87 9.12
N PHE A 563 9.87 4.50 8.90
CA PHE A 563 9.41 3.84 7.68
C PHE A 563 9.33 4.85 6.53
N ALA A 564 10.23 4.73 5.57
CA ALA A 564 10.29 5.59 4.39
C ALA A 564 9.43 5.07 3.23
N ALA A 565 9.32 3.75 3.07
CA ALA A 565 8.47 3.15 2.05
C ALA A 565 8.09 1.71 2.41
N ILE A 566 6.92 1.28 1.92
CA ILE A 566 6.46 -0.10 1.98
C ILE A 566 6.12 -0.54 0.55
N GLN A 567 6.71 -1.64 0.09
CA GLN A 567 6.44 -2.25 -1.21
C GLN A 567 5.68 -3.55 -1.02
N TYR A 568 4.67 -3.76 -1.87
CA TYR A 568 3.96 -5.04 -1.98
C TYR A 568 3.68 -5.39 -3.46
N GLY A 569 4.50 -6.29 -4.00
CA GLY A 569 4.55 -6.59 -5.43
C GLY A 569 5.17 -5.45 -6.22
N ASP A 570 4.47 -5.01 -7.24
CA ASP A 570 4.85 -3.90 -8.12
C ASP A 570 4.11 -2.59 -7.74
N LEU A 571 3.63 -2.51 -6.50
CA LEU A 571 2.99 -1.34 -5.93
C LEU A 571 3.72 -0.96 -4.62
N ALA A 572 3.95 0.33 -4.41
CA ALA A 572 4.58 0.82 -3.20
C ALA A 572 3.95 2.13 -2.68
N ALA A 573 3.94 2.27 -1.36
CA ALA A 573 3.62 3.49 -0.63
C ALA A 573 4.93 4.14 -0.19
N GLN A 574 5.15 5.40 -0.55
CA GLN A 574 6.38 6.14 -0.23
C GLN A 574 6.07 7.39 0.60
N ALA A 575 6.95 7.70 1.53
CA ALA A 575 6.92 8.90 2.34
C ALA A 575 7.36 10.12 1.51
N PRO A 576 6.54 11.19 1.36
CA PRO A 576 6.91 12.33 0.53
C PRO A 576 8.06 13.17 1.12
N TRP A 577 8.21 13.17 2.45
CA TRP A 577 9.28 13.89 3.13
C TRP A 577 10.67 13.32 2.87
N LEU A 578 10.76 12.14 2.26
CA LEU A 578 12.02 11.53 1.86
C LEU A 578 12.76 12.35 0.79
N ASP A 579 12.03 13.10 -0.04
CA ASP A 579 12.62 13.98 -1.05
C ASP A 579 13.02 15.32 -0.45
N LEU A 580 14.24 15.36 0.11
CA LEU A 580 14.82 16.57 0.70
C LEU A 580 15.01 17.71 -0.32
N THR A 581 14.80 17.50 -1.62
CA THR A 581 14.87 18.58 -2.62
C THR A 581 13.57 19.41 -2.71
N ARG A 582 12.51 18.99 -2.01
CA ARG A 582 11.21 19.66 -2.01
C ARG A 582 10.97 20.39 -0.69
N GLU A 583 9.99 21.26 -0.71
CA GLU A 583 9.53 21.91 0.52
C GLU A 583 8.89 20.89 1.46
N LEU A 584 9.34 20.91 2.71
CA LEU A 584 8.75 20.16 3.81
C LEU A 584 7.89 21.11 4.66
N SER A 585 6.73 20.64 5.09
CA SER A 585 5.78 21.38 5.93
C SER A 585 5.26 20.47 7.03
N ALA A 586 4.96 21.03 8.21
CA ALA A 586 4.26 20.32 9.28
C ALA A 586 2.78 20.08 8.91
N HIS A 587 2.19 20.96 8.11
CA HIS A 587 0.84 20.80 7.59
C HIS A 587 0.84 19.81 6.42
N GLY A 588 -0.04 18.81 6.48
CA GLY A 588 -0.11 17.77 5.47
C GLY A 588 1.15 16.91 5.38
N CYS A 589 1.92 16.78 6.47
CA CYS A 589 3.10 15.92 6.50
C CYS A 589 2.76 14.43 6.46
N PHE A 590 1.57 14.04 6.95
CA PHE A 590 1.09 12.65 6.96
C PHE A 590 0.41 12.34 5.63
N ARG A 591 1.22 11.84 4.68
CA ARG A 591 0.84 11.59 3.28
C ARG A 591 1.55 10.37 2.72
N ILE A 592 0.91 9.69 1.78
CA ILE A 592 1.51 8.63 0.96
C ILE A 592 1.59 9.11 -0.48
N VAL A 593 2.71 8.81 -1.13
CA VAL A 593 2.82 8.80 -2.58
C VAL A 593 2.76 7.35 -3.04
N GLY A 594 1.62 6.99 -3.64
CA GLY A 594 1.45 5.70 -4.29
C GLY A 594 2.30 5.62 -5.56
N SER A 595 2.93 4.48 -5.80
CA SER A 595 3.81 4.28 -6.96
C SER A 595 3.70 2.87 -7.53
N ARG A 596 3.60 2.79 -8.86
CA ARG A 596 3.56 1.58 -9.66
C ARG A 596 4.94 1.29 -10.24
N GLY A 597 5.55 0.23 -9.74
CA GLY A 597 6.87 -0.21 -10.09
C GLY A 597 7.66 -0.66 -8.86
N ARG A 598 8.74 -1.34 -9.13
CA ARG A 598 9.68 -1.84 -8.13
C ARG A 598 10.61 -0.73 -7.66
N LEU A 599 10.66 -0.50 -6.35
CA LEU A 599 11.53 0.47 -5.73
C LEU A 599 13.00 0.04 -5.81
N GLY A 600 13.88 1.04 -5.85
CA GLY A 600 15.31 0.84 -5.78
C GLY A 600 16.07 2.16 -5.75
N VAL A 601 17.40 2.07 -5.74
CA VAL A 601 18.30 3.22 -5.72
C VAL A 601 19.25 3.19 -6.92
N VAL A 602 19.63 4.36 -7.42
CA VAL A 602 20.62 4.49 -8.50
C VAL A 602 21.98 4.76 -7.89
N THR A 603 22.88 3.78 -7.98
CA THR A 603 24.28 3.89 -7.54
C THR A 603 25.20 4.20 -8.70
N ARG A 604 26.21 5.05 -8.51
CA ARG A 604 27.25 5.30 -9.53
C ARG A 604 28.48 4.46 -9.23
N ARG A 605 28.94 3.69 -10.20
CA ARG A 605 30.25 3.02 -10.18
C ARG A 605 30.98 3.34 -11.48
N HIS A 606 32.14 3.99 -11.40
CA HIS A 606 33.05 4.16 -12.55
C HIS A 606 32.36 4.73 -13.80
N ASP A 607 31.63 5.85 -13.64
CA ASP A 607 30.79 6.53 -14.65
C ASP A 607 29.53 5.80 -15.15
N ASP A 608 29.33 4.53 -14.81
CA ASP A 608 28.07 3.81 -15.08
C ASP A 608 27.06 3.97 -13.93
N MET A 609 25.80 4.24 -14.30
CA MET A 609 24.66 4.27 -13.37
C MET A 609 24.04 2.87 -13.28
N GLN A 610 24.06 2.27 -12.09
CA GLN A 610 23.44 0.96 -11.83
C GLN A 610 22.26 1.12 -10.87
N PHE A 611 21.09 0.66 -11.30
CA PHE A 611 19.91 0.57 -10.44
C PHE A 611 19.94 -0.70 -9.59
N ARG A 612 19.76 -0.55 -8.28
CA ARG A 612 19.64 -1.64 -7.30
C ARG A 612 18.20 -1.67 -6.79
N SER A 613 17.43 -2.64 -7.26
CA SER A 613 16.05 -2.89 -6.84
C SER A 613 15.98 -3.53 -5.46
N VAL A 614 14.89 -3.26 -4.75
CA VAL A 614 14.39 -4.09 -3.65
C VAL A 614 14.05 -5.48 -4.18
N GLU A 615 14.69 -6.53 -3.68
CA GLU A 615 14.56 -7.89 -4.23
C GLU A 615 13.29 -8.62 -3.77
N GLU A 616 12.60 -8.10 -2.76
CA GLU A 616 11.44 -8.73 -2.16
C GLU A 616 10.10 -8.23 -2.68
N ASN A 617 9.11 -9.13 -2.76
CA ASN A 617 7.74 -8.75 -3.10
C ASN A 617 7.15 -7.93 -1.97
N PHE A 618 7.38 -8.31 -0.72
CA PHE A 618 7.03 -7.51 0.45
C PHE A 618 8.31 -6.96 1.08
N ALA A 619 8.42 -5.64 1.15
CA ALA A 619 9.59 -4.99 1.74
C ALA A 619 9.21 -3.71 2.47
N ILE A 620 9.89 -3.46 3.58
CA ILE A 620 9.84 -2.21 4.34
C ILE A 620 11.22 -1.57 4.22
N ILE A 621 11.24 -0.32 3.78
CA ILE A 621 12.45 0.50 3.69
C ILE A 621 12.42 1.48 4.85
N GLU A 622 13.42 1.38 5.72
CA GLU A 622 13.65 2.26 6.86
C GLU A 622 14.79 3.24 6.59
N THR A 623 14.75 4.43 7.17
CA THR A 623 15.89 5.37 7.19
C THR A 623 16.97 4.94 8.19
N GLU A 624 18.19 5.37 7.93
CA GLU A 624 19.36 5.18 8.80
C GLU A 624 19.62 6.43 9.64
N ASN A 625 20.09 6.22 10.87
CA ASN A 625 20.44 7.30 11.78
C ASN A 625 21.49 8.25 11.17
N THR A 626 21.37 9.53 11.51
CA THR A 626 22.38 10.55 11.21
C THR A 626 23.72 10.17 11.86
N GLU A 627 24.82 10.27 11.09
CA GLU A 627 26.17 9.93 11.56
C GLU A 627 26.67 10.91 12.63
N ASP A 628 27.30 10.42 13.71
CA ASP A 628 27.86 11.21 14.81
C ASP A 628 29.19 11.88 14.42
N THR A 629 29.24 13.21 14.44
CA THR A 629 30.46 14.00 14.18
C THR A 629 31.08 14.64 15.42
N SER A 630 30.60 14.32 16.63
CA SER A 630 31.11 14.86 17.89
C SER A 630 32.61 14.72 18.10
N PRO A 631 33.27 13.60 17.72
CA PRO A 631 34.73 13.50 17.85
C PRO A 631 35.44 14.51 16.96
N PHE A 632 34.93 14.73 15.75
CA PHE A 632 35.46 15.70 14.80
C PHE A 632 35.23 17.13 15.28
N CYS A 633 34.00 17.48 15.68
CA CYS A 633 33.61 18.77 16.23
C CYS A 633 34.48 19.18 17.44
N SER A 634 34.80 18.22 18.32
CA SER A 634 35.64 18.46 19.50
C SER A 634 37.08 18.84 19.14
N ARG A 635 37.62 18.26 18.05
CA ARG A 635 38.99 18.47 17.57
C ARG A 635 39.12 19.72 16.69
N TYR A 636 38.10 20.01 15.87
CA TYR A 636 38.09 21.07 14.87
C TYR A 636 37.02 22.13 15.17
N LYS A 637 37.16 22.80 16.32
CA LYS A 637 36.20 23.80 16.78
C LYS A 637 36.07 24.97 15.79
N LYS A 638 34.82 25.39 15.54
CA LYS A 638 34.53 26.63 14.80
C LYS A 638 34.79 27.84 15.69
N ALA A 639 35.53 28.81 15.17
CA ALA A 639 35.77 30.09 15.84
C ALA A 639 34.47 30.88 15.94
N ALA A 640 34.21 31.47 17.11
CA ALA A 640 33.12 32.41 17.29
C ALA A 640 33.58 33.80 16.86
N SER A 641 32.71 34.51 16.14
CA SER A 641 32.91 35.89 15.73
C SER A 641 31.99 36.79 16.56
N PRO A 642 32.45 37.98 16.98
CA PRO A 642 31.58 38.97 17.58
C PRO A 642 30.59 39.47 16.51
N ILE A 643 29.30 39.48 16.84
CA ILE A 643 28.24 40.02 15.99
C ILE A 643 27.92 41.44 16.44
N ASP A 644 27.88 42.36 15.48
CA ASP A 644 27.30 43.68 15.61
C ASP A 644 26.04 43.83 14.72
N HIS A 645 25.44 45.02 14.76
CA HIS A 645 24.25 45.38 14.00
C HIS A 645 24.50 45.49 12.48
N GLY A 646 25.76 45.51 12.04
CA GLY A 646 26.16 45.59 10.63
C GLY A 646 26.51 44.24 10.01
N LEU A 647 26.33 43.12 10.73
CA LEU A 647 26.64 41.80 10.20
C LEU A 647 25.77 41.46 8.99
N ILE A 648 26.41 41.38 7.83
CA ILE A 648 25.86 40.81 6.60
C ILE A 648 26.31 39.35 6.57
N VAL A 649 25.35 38.43 6.47
CA VAL A 649 25.62 37.01 6.27
C VAL A 649 25.77 36.77 4.78
N ASP A 650 26.89 36.19 4.36
CA ASP A 650 27.15 35.91 2.95
C ASP A 650 26.24 34.78 2.42
N GLU A 651 26.04 34.75 1.10
CA GLU A 651 25.43 33.62 0.41
C GLU A 651 26.30 32.36 0.51
N ASP A 652 25.67 31.19 0.58
CA ASP A 652 26.38 29.92 0.59
C ASP A 652 26.70 29.45 -0.83
N GLU A 653 27.97 29.50 -1.21
CA GLU A 653 28.47 29.00 -2.51
C GLU A 653 28.77 27.49 -2.52
N SER A 654 28.49 26.77 -1.43
CA SER A 654 28.83 25.36 -1.32
C SER A 654 27.95 24.50 -2.22
N SER A 655 28.55 23.69 -3.11
CA SER A 655 27.80 22.69 -3.88
C SER A 655 27.48 21.46 -3.03
N VAL A 656 26.24 20.96 -3.11
CA VAL A 656 25.82 19.74 -2.40
C VAL A 656 25.55 18.61 -3.39
N LYS A 657 26.04 17.42 -3.08
CA LYS A 657 25.73 16.18 -3.81
C LYS A 657 25.11 15.19 -2.86
N THR A 658 24.13 14.44 -3.35
CA THR A 658 23.50 13.34 -2.61
C THR A 658 23.89 12.01 -3.26
N ASP A 659 24.17 11.03 -2.42
CA ASP A 659 24.39 9.65 -2.79
C ASP A 659 23.63 8.75 -1.81
N VAL A 660 23.14 7.62 -2.30
CA VAL A 660 22.18 6.82 -1.52
C VAL A 660 22.53 5.34 -1.60
N ILE A 661 22.47 4.71 -0.44
CA ILE A 661 22.80 3.30 -0.27
C ILE A 661 21.55 2.60 0.27
N LEU A 662 21.18 1.50 -0.37
CA LEU A 662 20.11 0.61 0.08
C LEU A 662 20.73 -0.74 0.45
N CYS A 663 20.61 -1.11 1.72
CA CYS A 663 21.14 -2.35 2.28
C CYS A 663 19.99 -3.25 2.73
N GLN A 664 20.01 -4.52 2.37
CA GLN A 664 19.07 -5.50 2.93
C GLN A 664 19.54 -5.92 4.32
N MET A 665 18.68 -5.80 5.32
CA MET A 665 18.97 -6.16 6.71
C MET A 665 18.42 -7.55 7.05
N ASP A 666 17.28 -7.92 6.45
CA ASP A 666 16.61 -9.21 6.62
C ASP A 666 15.71 -9.51 5.39
N ASP A 667 14.93 -10.59 5.43
CA ASP A 667 13.99 -11.03 4.39
C ASP A 667 12.92 -9.99 4.03
N ARG A 668 12.67 -8.99 4.89
CA ARG A 668 11.62 -7.97 4.66
C ARG A 668 12.09 -6.54 4.88
N PHE A 669 13.21 -6.33 5.56
CA PHE A 669 13.65 -5.01 5.97
C PHE A 669 14.88 -4.56 5.19
N TYR A 670 14.79 -3.35 4.67
CA TYR A 670 15.87 -2.65 4.00
C TYR A 670 16.18 -1.35 4.73
N ARG A 671 17.45 -0.95 4.67
CA ARG A 671 17.94 0.27 5.27
C ARG A 671 18.45 1.22 4.22
N LEU A 672 17.93 2.44 4.26
CA LEU A 672 18.22 3.53 3.34
C LEU A 672 19.15 4.54 4.03
N SER A 673 20.41 4.55 3.62
CA SER A 673 21.39 5.54 4.08
C SER A 673 21.49 6.68 3.07
N PHE A 674 21.18 7.90 3.51
CA PHE A 674 21.26 9.10 2.68
C PHE A 674 22.57 9.84 2.97
N ARG A 675 23.52 9.76 2.04
CA ARG A 675 24.84 10.40 2.18
C ARG A 675 24.85 11.75 1.48
N ILE A 676 25.16 12.78 2.26
CA ILE A 676 25.46 14.12 1.76
C ILE A 676 26.96 14.24 1.51
N GLN A 677 27.35 14.83 0.39
CA GLN A 677 28.73 15.14 0.06
C GLN A 677 28.85 16.61 -0.34
N THR A 678 29.79 17.31 0.28
CA THR A 678 30.22 18.66 -0.08
C THR A 678 31.67 18.61 -0.58
N LYS A 679 32.36 19.76 -0.64
CA LYS A 679 33.74 19.82 -1.15
C LYS A 679 34.73 19.08 -0.24
N ASN A 680 34.60 19.27 1.07
CA ASN A 680 35.56 18.77 2.06
C ASN A 680 34.98 17.70 3.00
N HIS A 681 33.65 17.55 3.04
CA HIS A 681 32.98 16.67 4.00
C HIS A 681 31.97 15.75 3.32
N TRP A 682 31.68 14.64 3.98
CA TRP A 682 30.57 13.77 3.66
C TRP A 682 29.99 13.21 4.96
N ARG A 683 28.69 12.96 4.98
CA ARG A 683 27.97 12.55 6.19
C ARG A 683 26.67 11.82 5.84
N ILE A 684 26.32 10.78 6.60
CA ILE A 684 24.97 10.20 6.55
C ILE A 684 24.00 11.09 7.31
N VAL A 685 22.89 11.44 6.69
CA VAL A 685 21.81 12.27 7.25
C VAL A 685 20.52 11.48 7.20
N ASP A 686 19.78 11.45 8.30
CA ASP A 686 18.46 10.85 8.35
C ASP A 686 17.41 11.83 7.80
N PRO A 687 16.71 11.52 6.70
CA PRO A 687 15.64 12.38 6.20
C PRO A 687 14.45 12.55 7.17
N SER A 688 14.22 11.60 8.08
CA SER A 688 13.15 11.68 9.07
C SER A 688 13.43 12.73 10.16
N ASP A 689 14.71 13.03 10.42
CA ASP A 689 15.11 14.14 11.29
C ASP A 689 14.72 15.49 10.66
N ALA A 690 14.73 15.61 9.33
CA ALA A 690 14.26 16.82 8.63
C ALA A 690 12.77 17.07 8.88
N LEU A 691 11.95 16.01 8.79
CA LEU A 691 10.52 16.09 9.10
C LEU A 691 10.30 16.48 10.56
N SER A 692 10.99 15.80 11.48
CA SER A 692 10.90 16.08 12.92
C SER A 692 11.30 17.52 13.22
N ALA A 693 12.33 18.02 12.55
CA ALA A 693 12.78 19.40 12.68
C ALA A 693 11.75 20.41 12.16
N VAL A 694 11.07 20.12 11.04
CA VAL A 694 10.01 20.99 10.50
C VAL A 694 8.78 21.03 11.42
N ILE A 695 8.41 19.91 12.03
CA ILE A 695 7.31 19.86 13.02
C ILE A 695 7.63 20.73 14.24
N ASN A 696 8.91 20.76 14.63
CA ASN A 696 9.41 21.45 15.81
C ASN A 696 9.92 22.88 15.53
N VAL A 697 9.96 23.32 14.28
CA VAL A 697 10.60 24.58 13.89
C VAL A 697 9.85 25.78 14.48
N SER A 698 10.58 26.71 15.08
CA SER A 698 9.97 27.95 15.57
C SER A 698 9.61 28.89 14.42
N PRO A 699 8.55 29.71 14.54
CA PRO A 699 8.20 30.69 13.52
C PRO A 699 9.32 31.73 13.35
N SER A 700 9.50 32.21 12.13
CA SER A 700 10.39 33.35 11.83
C SER A 700 9.87 34.63 12.48
N THR A 701 10.76 35.59 12.73
CA THR A 701 10.41 36.93 13.21
C THR A 701 10.40 37.95 12.08
N THR A 702 9.91 39.16 12.35
CA THR A 702 9.97 40.32 11.44
C THR A 702 10.58 41.51 12.17
N CYS A 703 11.27 42.38 11.44
CA CYS A 703 11.78 43.62 12.01
C CYS A 703 10.64 44.57 12.39
N GLN A 704 10.63 45.05 13.64
CA GLN A 704 9.66 46.04 14.13
C GLN A 704 10.28 47.43 14.36
N HIS A 705 11.53 47.63 13.96
CA HIS A 705 12.33 48.80 14.34
C HIS A 705 12.42 49.91 13.28
N ASN A 706 11.57 49.92 12.25
CA ASN A 706 11.50 50.99 11.23
C ASN A 706 12.88 51.52 10.78
N ASP A 707 13.77 50.62 10.36
CA ASP A 707 15.15 50.91 9.92
C ASP A 707 16.09 51.56 10.96
N GLN A 708 15.68 51.64 12.23
CA GLN A 708 16.60 51.98 13.32
C GLN A 708 17.23 50.69 13.87
N PRO A 709 18.58 50.53 13.82
CA PRO A 709 19.21 49.31 14.27
C PRO A 709 18.93 49.09 15.78
N PRO A 710 18.39 47.92 16.18
CA PRO A 710 18.12 47.64 17.57
C PRO A 710 19.44 47.60 18.35
N VAL A 711 19.45 48.25 19.53
CA VAL A 711 20.61 48.23 20.42
C VAL A 711 20.73 46.84 21.01
N ILE A 712 21.77 46.09 20.61
CA ILE A 712 22.07 44.78 21.18
C ILE A 712 23.45 44.76 21.82
N ALA A 713 23.55 44.03 22.92
CA ALA A 713 24.82 43.67 23.51
C ALA A 713 25.60 42.78 22.51
N PRO A 714 26.93 42.92 22.40
CA PRO A 714 27.72 42.09 21.50
C PRO A 714 27.53 40.60 21.85
N PHE A 715 27.09 39.82 20.87
CA PHE A 715 26.97 38.37 20.98
C PHE A 715 28.12 37.68 20.25
N ASN A 716 28.46 36.47 20.69
CA ASN A 716 29.36 35.61 19.97
C ASN A 716 28.55 34.60 19.17
N ALA A 717 28.86 34.48 17.89
CA ALA A 717 28.23 33.48 17.05
C ALA A 717 29.19 32.79 16.10
N LYS A 718 28.83 31.57 15.72
CA LYS A 718 29.57 30.74 14.78
C LYS A 718 28.76 30.67 13.50
N ILE A 719 29.34 31.18 12.41
CA ILE A 719 28.71 31.23 11.09
C ILE A 719 29.28 30.10 10.23
N TYR A 720 28.42 29.26 9.66
CA TYR A 720 28.81 28.03 8.96
C TYR A 720 28.39 28.08 7.49
N THR A 721 29.32 27.77 6.58
CA THR A 721 28.93 27.40 5.21
C THR A 721 28.29 26.01 5.20
N MET A 722 27.56 25.64 4.17
CA MET A 722 26.96 24.30 4.08
C MET A 722 28.01 23.18 4.11
N ASP A 723 29.20 23.42 3.54
CA ASP A 723 30.34 22.50 3.66
C ASP A 723 30.72 22.25 5.13
N GLU A 724 30.69 23.29 5.96
CA GLU A 724 30.96 23.19 7.40
C GLU A 724 29.78 22.67 8.20
N VAL A 725 28.54 22.90 7.77
CA VAL A 725 27.34 22.30 8.38
C VAL A 725 27.44 20.78 8.30
N VAL A 726 27.78 20.24 7.13
CA VAL A 726 27.93 18.78 6.95
C VAL A 726 29.07 18.21 7.81
N GLY A 727 30.18 18.94 7.98
CA GLY A 727 31.36 18.43 8.67
C GLY A 727 31.43 18.67 10.18
N ARG A 728 30.90 19.80 10.66
CA ARG A 728 31.14 20.29 12.03
C ARG A 728 29.99 21.08 12.64
N TRP A 729 28.77 20.88 12.15
CA TRP A 729 27.58 21.37 12.84
C TRP A 729 27.43 20.60 14.16
N PRO A 730 27.29 21.29 15.30
CA PRO A 730 27.12 20.61 16.58
C PRO A 730 25.85 19.76 16.53
N ASP A 731 26.06 18.46 16.67
CA ASP A 731 25.09 17.42 16.34
C ASP A 731 24.90 16.42 17.50
N VAL A 732 25.62 16.58 18.62
CA VAL A 732 25.64 15.57 19.69
C VAL A 732 25.32 16.06 21.10
N ILE A 733 24.43 15.23 21.62
CA ILE A 733 24.04 14.85 22.96
C ILE A 733 25.24 14.48 23.85
N ARG A 734 25.62 15.33 24.81
CA ARG A 734 26.32 14.86 26.01
C ARG A 734 25.65 15.45 27.22
N TYR A 735 25.31 14.62 28.20
CA TYR A 735 25.04 15.03 29.57
C TYR A 735 26.27 15.75 30.12
N SER A 736 26.38 17.06 29.90
CA SER A 736 27.35 17.87 30.59
C SER A 736 26.70 18.33 31.90
N THR A 737 27.00 17.63 32.99
CA THR A 737 26.61 17.98 34.37
C THR A 737 27.33 19.23 34.90
N SER A 738 27.84 20.08 34.03
CA SER A 738 28.54 21.32 34.38
C SER A 738 27.52 22.43 34.65
N GLY A 739 27.14 22.60 35.91
CA GLY A 739 26.28 23.69 36.42
C GLY A 739 26.93 25.08 36.37
N GLY A 740 27.33 25.54 35.18
CA GLY A 740 27.73 26.93 34.92
C GLY A 740 26.60 27.68 34.20
N ARG A 741 26.39 28.96 34.52
CA ARG A 741 25.52 29.85 33.73
C ARG A 741 26.12 29.99 32.32
N ALA A 742 25.61 29.22 31.36
CA ALA A 742 26.07 29.26 29.99
C ALA A 742 25.47 30.47 29.26
N THR A 743 26.33 31.29 28.65
CA THR A 743 25.92 32.36 27.73
C THR A 743 25.47 31.74 26.41
N ASN A 744 24.30 32.14 25.88
CA ASN A 744 23.78 31.61 24.62
C ASN A 744 24.84 31.66 23.50
N VAL A 745 25.10 30.52 22.86
CA VAL A 745 26.01 30.42 21.71
C VAL A 745 25.15 30.25 20.46
N PHE A 746 25.26 31.20 19.52
CA PHE A 746 24.47 31.15 18.31
C PHE A 746 25.25 30.45 17.18
N HIS A 747 24.59 29.53 16.50
CA HIS A 747 25.05 28.80 15.33
C HIS A 747 24.23 29.24 14.13
N LEU A 748 24.84 29.94 13.19
CA LEU A 748 24.16 30.48 12.01
C LEU A 748 24.68 29.81 10.76
N THR A 749 23.82 29.52 9.80
CA THR A 749 24.27 29.15 8.44
C THR A 749 24.62 30.40 7.63
N HIS A 750 25.36 30.26 6.52
CA HIS A 750 25.28 31.21 5.41
C HIS A 750 23.86 31.20 4.81
N ILE A 751 23.53 32.17 3.95
CA ILE A 751 22.21 32.21 3.29
C ILE A 751 22.11 31.01 2.34
N LEU A 752 21.19 30.09 2.65
CA LEU A 752 20.93 28.90 1.86
C LEU A 752 19.90 29.21 0.76
N ASP A 753 20.14 28.70 -0.44
CA ASP A 753 19.44 29.03 -1.68
C ASP A 753 18.56 27.90 -2.22
N THR A 754 18.62 26.71 -1.64
CA THR A 754 17.84 25.54 -2.08
C THR A 754 17.12 24.84 -0.93
N HIS A 755 16.01 24.17 -1.26
CA HIS A 755 15.30 23.31 -0.31
C HIS A 755 16.19 22.18 0.22
N LEU A 756 17.07 21.64 -0.63
CA LEU A 756 18.03 20.60 -0.23
C LEU A 756 18.93 21.07 0.91
N LYS A 757 19.57 22.24 0.77
CA LYS A 757 20.43 22.79 1.83
C LYS A 757 19.63 23.08 3.10
N LYS A 758 18.45 23.70 2.98
CA LYS A 758 17.53 23.96 4.11
C LYS A 758 17.22 22.67 4.88
N ASN A 759 16.77 21.64 4.18
CA ASN A 759 16.31 20.40 4.80
C ASN A 759 17.47 19.59 5.42
N ILE A 760 18.66 19.62 4.83
CA ILE A 760 19.86 19.02 5.44
C ILE A 760 20.23 19.77 6.73
N ALA A 761 20.24 21.11 6.71
CA ALA A 761 20.55 21.90 7.90
C ALA A 761 19.52 21.65 9.03
N LEU A 762 18.24 21.49 8.68
CA LEU A 762 17.19 21.10 9.61
C LEU A 762 17.43 19.71 10.19
N ALA A 763 17.67 18.70 9.35
CA ALA A 763 17.94 17.33 9.79
C ALA A 763 19.15 17.20 10.73
N LEU A 764 20.19 18.01 10.49
CA LEU A 764 21.40 18.00 11.30
C LEU A 764 21.29 18.83 12.59
N SER A 765 20.22 19.61 12.74
CA SER A 765 20.01 20.40 13.96
C SER A 765 19.47 19.50 15.06
N VAL A 766 20.07 19.57 16.26
CA VAL A 766 19.76 18.69 17.41
C VAL A 766 18.62 19.24 18.29
N CYS A 767 18.05 20.40 17.95
CA CYS A 767 16.96 20.99 18.73
C CYS A 767 15.89 21.68 17.87
N PRO A 768 14.61 21.69 18.33
CA PRO A 768 13.49 22.55 17.90
C PRO A 768 13.79 24.05 17.80
N VAL A 769 14.94 24.50 18.29
CA VAL A 769 15.34 25.92 18.27
C VAL A 769 16.04 26.29 16.97
N ALA A 770 15.97 25.44 15.93
CA ALA A 770 16.23 25.90 14.58
C ALA A 770 15.17 26.94 14.23
N VAL A 771 15.60 28.19 14.04
CA VAL A 771 14.71 29.26 13.63
C VAL A 771 15.11 29.73 12.24
N PRO A 772 14.17 29.73 11.27
CA PRO A 772 14.44 30.23 9.95
C PRO A 772 14.57 31.74 9.99
N ASN A 773 15.63 32.25 9.37
CA ASN A 773 15.83 33.66 9.13
C ASN A 773 15.74 33.95 7.64
N TYR A 774 14.98 34.98 7.27
CA TYR A 774 14.96 35.52 5.92
C TYR A 774 15.58 36.91 6.00
N PRO A 775 16.86 37.09 5.61
CA PRO A 775 17.59 38.34 5.79
C PRO A 775 16.90 39.57 5.17
N ASP A 776 16.09 39.36 4.13
CA ASP A 776 15.27 40.40 3.48
C ASP A 776 14.08 40.88 4.34
N ILE A 777 13.67 40.10 5.34
CA ILE A 777 12.47 40.32 6.16
C ILE A 777 12.85 40.65 7.62
N ALA A 778 13.88 39.98 8.14
CA ALA A 778 14.38 40.18 9.49
C ALA A 778 15.91 40.31 9.47
N CYS A 779 16.40 41.38 10.07
CA CYS A 779 17.83 41.56 10.29
C CYS A 779 18.34 40.52 11.30
N THR A 780 19.61 40.15 11.16
CA THR A 780 20.28 39.17 12.03
C THR A 780 20.13 39.52 13.51
N ALA A 781 20.12 40.80 13.85
CA ALA A 781 19.95 41.32 15.20
C ALA A 781 18.60 40.92 15.85
N CYS A 782 17.49 41.23 15.18
CA CYS A 782 16.14 40.84 15.63
C CYS A 782 15.99 39.34 15.72
N MET A 783 16.59 38.64 14.77
CA MET A 783 16.52 37.21 14.71
C MET A 783 17.25 36.57 15.89
N LEU A 784 18.46 37.02 16.23
CA LEU A 784 19.20 36.52 17.39
C LEU A 784 18.49 36.81 18.72
N ASP A 785 17.87 37.98 18.87
CA ASP A 785 17.05 38.29 20.05
C ASP A 785 15.84 37.34 20.14
N HIS A 786 15.17 37.08 19.02
CA HIS A 786 14.07 36.11 18.95
C HIS A 786 14.53 34.70 19.31
N ALA A 787 15.58 34.17 18.65
CA ALA A 787 16.15 32.86 18.95
C ALA A 787 16.63 32.75 20.41
N GLY A 788 17.14 33.83 21.00
CA GLY A 788 17.54 33.89 22.40
C GLY A 788 16.39 33.72 23.39
N LYS A 789 15.17 34.13 22.99
CA LYS A 789 13.93 34.03 23.79
C LYS A 789 13.18 32.71 23.58
N VAL A 790 13.46 31.99 22.48
CA VAL A 790 12.85 30.67 22.23
C VAL A 790 13.33 29.67 23.29
N GLU A 791 12.36 29.01 23.94
CA GLU A 791 12.62 27.95 24.91
C GLU A 791 13.16 26.71 24.19
N ARG A 792 14.26 26.16 24.70
CA ARG A 792 14.83 24.93 24.17
C ARG A 792 14.16 23.71 24.77
N LYS A 793 13.66 22.81 23.91
CA LYS A 793 13.19 21.46 24.27
C LYS A 793 14.01 20.43 23.49
N PRO A 794 14.71 19.46 24.09
CA PRO A 794 15.54 18.49 23.34
C PRO A 794 14.70 17.55 22.46
N TYR A 795 15.23 17.02 21.34
CA TYR A 795 14.48 16.05 20.52
C TYR A 795 14.40 14.67 21.17
N ARG A 796 15.21 14.20 22.09
CA ARG A 796 14.92 12.93 22.80
C ARG A 796 15.29 13.02 24.27
N GLU A 797 14.70 12.17 25.12
CA GLU A 797 15.17 12.06 26.50
C GLU A 797 16.65 11.66 26.50
N GLY A 798 17.45 12.49 27.15
CA GLY A 798 18.90 12.36 27.15
C GLY A 798 19.63 13.19 26.11
N GLU A 799 18.95 13.84 25.16
CA GLU A 799 19.56 14.75 24.17
C GLU A 799 19.94 16.12 24.73
N GLY A 800 20.90 16.11 25.64
CA GLY A 800 21.29 17.28 26.42
C GLY A 800 22.47 18.06 25.88
N GLY A 801 22.62 18.25 24.57
CA GLY A 801 23.64 19.20 24.03
C GLY A 801 23.59 20.55 24.78
N ASP A 802 24.61 21.40 24.73
CA ASP A 802 24.68 22.57 25.64
C ASP A 802 23.42 23.44 25.57
N PRO A 803 22.59 23.55 26.64
CA PRO A 803 21.31 24.26 26.61
C PRO A 803 21.41 25.73 26.17
N ALA A 804 22.61 26.30 26.12
CA ALA A 804 22.89 27.62 25.56
C ALA A 804 22.92 27.67 24.02
N ASP A 805 23.09 26.55 23.32
CA ASP A 805 23.18 26.54 21.85
C ASP A 805 21.84 26.95 21.21
N ARG A 806 21.90 27.81 20.19
CA ARG A 806 20.77 28.31 19.40
C ARG A 806 21.09 28.21 17.92
N TYR A 807 20.18 27.67 17.11
CA TYR A 807 20.40 27.42 15.68
C TYR A 807 19.58 28.40 14.84
N VAL A 808 20.23 29.14 13.94
CA VAL A 808 19.57 30.05 13.00
C VAL A 808 19.91 29.60 11.58
N ILE A 809 18.89 29.28 10.80
CA ILE A 809 19.05 28.86 9.41
C ILE A 809 18.70 30.05 8.54
N ASN A 810 19.72 30.68 7.95
CA ASN A 810 19.54 31.79 7.02
C ASN A 810 19.11 31.25 5.65
N LEU A 811 18.00 31.77 5.13
CA LEU A 811 17.34 31.30 3.91
C LEU A 811 17.12 32.47 2.96
N SER A 812 17.31 32.20 1.66
CA SER A 812 16.79 33.07 0.62
C SER A 812 15.25 33.07 0.65
N THR A 813 14.65 34.21 0.31
CA THR A 813 13.19 34.36 0.15
C THR A 813 12.64 33.47 -0.98
N HIS A 814 13.49 33.11 -1.94
CA HIS A 814 13.14 32.19 -3.04
C HIS A 814 14.11 31.01 -3.07
N LEU A 815 13.70 29.88 -2.49
CA LEU A 815 14.47 28.65 -2.55
C LEU A 815 14.22 27.91 -3.87
N ALA A 816 15.30 27.51 -4.55
CA ALA A 816 15.17 26.67 -5.74
C ALA A 816 14.78 25.23 -5.37
N GLY A 817 13.85 24.65 -6.15
CA GLY A 817 13.46 23.24 -6.03
C GLY A 817 14.47 22.24 -6.59
N GLN A 818 15.54 22.71 -7.25
CA GLN A 818 16.64 21.88 -7.74
C GLN A 818 17.96 22.65 -7.71
N ASP A 819 19.03 21.96 -7.30
CA ASP A 819 20.40 22.36 -7.59
C ASP A 819 20.59 22.32 -9.12
N VAL A 820 20.97 23.43 -9.73
CA VAL A 820 21.14 23.57 -11.19
C VAL A 820 22.37 22.76 -11.63
N SER A 821 22.23 21.44 -11.78
CA SER A 821 23.20 20.63 -12.50
C SER A 821 22.56 19.49 -13.32
N LYS A 822 22.08 19.91 -14.49
CA LYS A 822 21.81 19.16 -15.74
C LYS A 822 20.47 18.40 -15.86
N PRO A 823 19.76 18.56 -17.00
CA PRO A 823 18.61 17.72 -17.34
C PRO A 823 19.14 16.33 -17.65
N ARG A 824 18.90 15.37 -16.75
CA ARG A 824 19.21 13.97 -17.01
C ARG A 824 17.96 13.31 -17.55
N ARG A 825 18.04 13.00 -18.85
CA ARG A 825 17.07 12.20 -19.61
C ARG A 825 16.66 10.97 -18.80
N LEU A 826 15.38 10.62 -18.91
CA LEU A 826 14.90 9.25 -18.76
C LEU A 826 15.99 8.30 -19.28
N ILE A 827 16.47 7.40 -18.42
CA ILE A 827 17.21 6.24 -18.87
C ILE A 827 16.18 5.34 -19.55
N VAL A 828 15.84 5.69 -20.78
CA VAL A 828 15.36 4.72 -21.75
C VAL A 828 16.62 3.94 -22.09
N THR A 829 16.84 2.81 -21.42
CA THR A 829 17.75 1.80 -21.93
C THR A 829 17.27 1.46 -23.34
N LYS A 830 18.02 1.90 -24.35
CA LYS A 830 17.89 1.36 -25.70
C LYS A 830 18.23 -0.12 -25.70
#